data_AF-A0A2E9WLX8-F1
#
_entry.id   AF-A0A2E9WLX8-F1
#
_cell.length_a   1.000
_cell.length_b   1.000
_cell.length_c   1.000
_cell.angle_alpha   90.00
_cell.angle_beta   90.00
_cell.angle_gamma   90.00
#
_symmetry.space_group_name_H-M   'P 1'
#
loop_
_entity.id
_entity.type
_entity.pdbx_description
1 polymer ?
#
loop_
_entity_poly.entity_id
_entity_poly.type
_entity_poly.pdbx_seq_one_letter_code
_entity_poly.pdbx_strand_id
1 'polypeptide(L)'
;MFVQDADLTAPLGICVVPPRVYVSCSPNIFVYTDDDGDDVPDRRETFLTGFGGFDHDHGVHSVVSGDDGWLYIAAGNAGPHIVTGSDGTTVRSGSIYTGGSPYNGKNSPGLVSDDGMAWTGGIMLRVRPDGTGLQVIADNFRNQYEIARDSYGNLFTEDNDDDGNRGCRTVWVAEGARYGYFSADGSRTWRADMRPGQEVQAAHWHADDPGVMPTWEVNGAGGPTGVCVYEGDALPGLMGAVLNCDAGVGVVYAHQPVVEGSGYRLDPSVFLGRSAQSGREAGDGKGQWFRPSDAAVAPDGSVLVADWYDPGVGGHGAGDRESYGRILRVSPARGVGVVQEGLRSPCLSVRAVERARLLALGEDAAPIVQKLWQDDDPRVVARAVQMAIQHPEVRQMAMTTGEIEYTQEQMCAAVRAIWLYMPTIRGPVAAMYAVYPSDLVRACISRLLGELDWEDRMDGLLLAACNHRAGDRAALESIGIGARGYEFEFLDLMVEAVDLGEINEAAYRDLLWRLHPVEAVEPMLARAMDESLDREARKLMVDGIAFCEARAAADAMFVLWHTGPADTREEARWWFQNRSENLWRAFTPEVDGGDFGAATRRWSSGVMGQGLRDVDVDVSTGQRLWLVVTDGGDGHSCDWADWLDPTFLMEDGSPLPVRGWDSAEQGWGMTRLDKNAGGGLLQVEDMVFQKGFGTHANARILVVVPPGAQRFQARVGPDHGGTSQGCGGTVEFQVWVEDTDAEVTVDPRRLTLTDASAAWEEREQAARGLAADPEGGLYLLTKAEQGELPERLIVAATEAIYTNTDLGVRALATAHFPRPGMETLPTVAEILALDASAERGREVFRSEVARCSSCHAHTGLGLDIGPDLTAIRSKYGPAEILDAILNPSAAIAFGYDTYLVQTTDEEYLSGFLLAEGEDVILKDTLGDRYVIPAGDIAHKKKQELSVMPEGLAMGMGAQDLADLVAFLARDPQREPQFGEPVQLFNGVDFEGWTHHLGGRAGRDDVWSISDGVLGCKGRPAGYLRTEDDHLNYELTLEWRFDPEKGAGNSGVLCRMTGRDKVWPRSMEAQLQSGSAGDIWNIDAYPMLTAPDRTNGRHTRGMLGSSEKPLGEWNRYRLRVDRGYLGLEVNGVLQNEAFWCEELPGKICLQSEGAYIEFRNVVLRPIIN
;
A
#
# COMPACT_ATOMS: atom_id res chain seq x y z
N MET A 1 16.56 -11.83 -43.61
CA MET A 1 16.56 -13.15 -42.96
C MET A 1 15.18 -13.82 -43.05
N PHE A 2 15.11 -15.14 -43.28
CA PHE A 2 13.84 -15.91 -43.24
C PHE A 2 13.92 -17.06 -42.23
N VAL A 3 12.94 -17.16 -41.33
CA VAL A 3 12.91 -18.14 -40.24
C VAL A 3 11.56 -18.85 -40.18
N GLN A 4 11.60 -20.16 -39.98
CA GLN A 4 10.45 -20.97 -39.55
C GLN A 4 10.83 -21.70 -38.27
N ASP A 5 10.12 -21.43 -37.19
CA ASP A 5 10.40 -21.96 -35.87
C ASP A 5 9.08 -22.34 -35.20
N ALA A 6 9.02 -23.56 -34.65
CA ALA A 6 7.80 -24.09 -34.03
C ALA A 6 7.45 -23.36 -32.72
N ASP A 7 8.41 -22.70 -32.09
CA ASP A 7 8.20 -21.93 -30.87
C ASP A 7 7.61 -20.54 -31.15
N LEU A 8 7.60 -20.08 -32.42
CA LEU A 8 6.92 -18.85 -32.84
C LEU A 8 5.43 -19.12 -33.06
N THR A 9 4.71 -19.41 -31.98
CA THR A 9 3.28 -19.75 -31.99
C THR A 9 2.39 -18.53 -32.23
N ALA A 10 2.78 -17.37 -31.68
CA ALA A 10 2.15 -16.08 -31.88
C ALA A 10 3.20 -14.95 -31.79
N PRO A 11 4.07 -14.79 -32.79
CA PRO A 11 5.04 -13.69 -32.80
C PRO A 11 4.33 -12.36 -33.02
N LEU A 12 4.58 -11.39 -32.14
CA LEU A 12 3.86 -10.11 -32.12
C LEU A 12 4.73 -8.90 -32.47
N GLY A 13 6.05 -9.02 -32.41
CA GLY A 13 6.95 -7.92 -32.73
C GLY A 13 8.31 -8.39 -33.24
N ILE A 14 8.98 -7.49 -33.98
CA ILE A 14 10.29 -7.73 -34.59
C ILE A 14 11.18 -6.49 -34.48
N CYS A 15 12.39 -6.67 -33.94
CA CYS A 15 13.41 -5.63 -33.88
C CYS A 15 14.67 -6.07 -34.63
N VAL A 16 15.08 -5.31 -35.65
CA VAL A 16 16.28 -5.63 -36.44
C VAL A 16 17.44 -4.72 -36.01
N VAL A 17 18.46 -5.31 -35.37
CA VAL A 17 19.71 -4.68 -34.96
C VAL A 17 20.88 -5.59 -35.40
N PRO A 18 21.29 -5.52 -36.68
CA PRO A 18 22.25 -6.45 -37.26
C PRO A 18 23.55 -6.59 -36.44
N PRO A 19 24.09 -7.80 -36.28
CA PRO A 19 23.65 -9.06 -36.91
C PRO A 19 22.43 -9.74 -36.24
N ARG A 20 21.81 -9.11 -35.24
CA ARG A 20 20.74 -9.70 -34.41
C ARG A 20 19.34 -9.25 -34.81
N VAL A 21 18.38 -10.16 -34.73
CA VAL A 21 16.95 -9.90 -34.90
C VAL A 21 16.23 -10.44 -33.67
N TYR A 22 15.55 -9.54 -32.94
CA TYR A 22 14.77 -9.86 -31.75
C TYR A 22 13.32 -10.09 -32.16
N VAL A 23 12.71 -11.16 -31.67
CA VAL A 23 11.30 -11.51 -31.95
C VAL A 23 10.58 -11.76 -30.64
N SER A 24 9.55 -10.97 -30.35
CA SER A 24 8.69 -11.13 -29.17
C SER A 24 7.62 -12.18 -29.43
N CYS A 25 7.58 -13.20 -28.59
CA CYS A 25 6.59 -14.28 -28.62
C CYS A 25 6.50 -14.91 -27.22
N SER A 26 5.49 -14.52 -26.45
CA SER A 26 5.30 -15.00 -25.07
C SER A 26 5.44 -16.53 -24.96
N PRO A 27 6.12 -17.05 -23.92
CA PRO A 27 6.66 -16.33 -22.77
C PRO A 27 8.07 -15.76 -22.99
N ASN A 28 8.55 -15.72 -24.24
CA ASN A 28 9.95 -15.48 -24.59
C ASN A 28 10.13 -14.26 -25.50
N ILE A 29 11.36 -13.75 -25.50
CA ILE A 29 11.91 -12.98 -26.62
C ILE A 29 13.04 -13.81 -27.18
N PHE A 30 12.97 -14.13 -28.47
CA PHE A 30 14.01 -14.86 -29.18
C PHE A 30 14.97 -13.90 -29.87
N VAL A 31 16.23 -14.30 -29.98
CA VAL A 31 17.23 -13.64 -30.83
C VAL A 31 17.71 -14.63 -31.87
N TYR A 32 17.63 -14.19 -33.12
CA TYR A 32 18.24 -14.86 -34.26
C TYR A 32 19.44 -14.02 -34.72
N THR A 33 20.60 -14.64 -34.85
CA THR A 33 21.82 -13.95 -35.30
C THR A 33 22.26 -14.46 -36.66
N ASP A 34 22.56 -13.55 -37.58
CA ASP A 34 23.11 -13.79 -38.92
C ASP A 34 24.50 -13.12 -38.99
N ASP A 35 25.54 -13.91 -38.75
CA ASP A 35 26.93 -13.43 -38.65
C ASP A 35 27.56 -13.20 -40.03
N ASP A 36 27.14 -13.93 -41.05
CA ASP A 36 27.74 -13.88 -42.38
C ASP A 36 26.95 -13.04 -43.40
N GLY A 37 25.75 -12.59 -43.03
CA GLY A 37 24.90 -11.69 -43.79
C GLY A 37 24.19 -12.35 -44.95
N ASP A 38 24.00 -13.68 -44.91
CA ASP A 38 23.33 -14.44 -45.97
C ASP A 38 21.80 -14.48 -45.83
N ASP A 39 21.25 -13.78 -44.84
CA ASP A 39 19.83 -13.78 -44.50
C ASP A 39 19.32 -15.14 -43.98
N VAL A 40 20.19 -15.95 -43.38
CA VAL A 40 19.86 -17.20 -42.67
C VAL A 40 20.40 -17.11 -41.24
N PRO A 41 19.61 -17.51 -40.21
CA PRO A 41 20.12 -17.46 -38.85
C PRO A 41 21.20 -18.53 -38.60
N ASP A 42 22.39 -18.09 -38.19
CA ASP A 42 23.47 -18.95 -37.68
C ASP A 42 23.21 -19.44 -36.25
N ARG A 43 22.56 -18.59 -35.45
CA ARG A 43 22.25 -18.89 -34.04
C ARG A 43 20.84 -18.47 -33.67
N ARG A 44 20.28 -19.21 -32.71
CA ARG A 44 19.02 -18.94 -32.05
C ARG A 44 19.22 -18.97 -30.54
N GLU A 45 18.80 -17.92 -29.85
CA GLU A 45 18.91 -17.78 -28.40
C GLU A 45 17.57 -17.34 -27.81
N THR A 46 17.24 -17.82 -26.61
CA THR A 46 16.19 -17.20 -25.80
C THR A 46 16.83 -16.05 -25.04
N PHE A 47 16.51 -14.82 -25.45
CA PHE A 47 17.14 -13.61 -24.92
C PHE A 47 16.57 -13.23 -23.55
N LEU A 48 15.24 -13.19 -23.44
CA LEU A 48 14.51 -13.01 -22.18
C LEU A 48 13.35 -14.00 -22.13
N THR A 49 12.98 -14.42 -20.92
CA THR A 49 11.87 -15.35 -20.67
C THR A 49 11.15 -14.97 -19.39
N GLY A 50 9.97 -15.56 -19.16
CA GLY A 50 9.16 -15.34 -17.96
C GLY A 50 8.07 -14.29 -18.11
N PHE A 51 7.76 -13.87 -19.35
CA PHE A 51 6.55 -13.10 -19.64
C PHE A 51 5.32 -14.01 -19.58
N GLY A 52 4.21 -13.53 -19.01
CA GLY A 52 2.93 -14.21 -19.12
C GLY A 52 2.23 -13.98 -20.47
N GLY A 53 0.96 -14.40 -20.60
CA GLY A 53 0.15 -14.25 -21.82
C GLY A 53 0.62 -15.13 -22.99
N PHE A 54 0.55 -16.45 -22.86
CA PHE A 54 1.19 -17.43 -23.76
C PHE A 54 0.71 -17.42 -25.23
N ASP A 55 -0.54 -17.09 -25.53
CA ASP A 55 -1.18 -17.45 -26.80
C ASP A 55 -1.45 -16.30 -27.78
N HIS A 56 -1.29 -15.04 -27.37
CA HIS A 56 -1.20 -13.79 -28.15
C HIS A 56 -1.81 -12.62 -27.35
N ASP A 57 -2.64 -12.90 -26.35
CA ASP A 57 -3.43 -11.89 -25.66
C ASP A 57 -2.67 -11.32 -24.47
N HIS A 58 -2.43 -10.00 -24.48
CA HIS A 58 -1.84 -9.23 -23.38
C HIS A 58 -0.46 -9.72 -22.92
N GLY A 59 0.29 -10.39 -23.81
CA GLY A 59 1.63 -10.94 -23.55
C GLY A 59 2.76 -9.94 -23.84
N VAL A 60 3.96 -10.44 -24.15
CA VAL A 60 5.07 -9.61 -24.65
C VAL A 60 4.84 -9.30 -26.13
N HIS A 61 4.76 -8.02 -26.47
CA HIS A 61 4.26 -7.59 -27.77
C HIS A 61 5.37 -7.04 -28.66
N SER A 62 6.14 -6.04 -28.21
CA SER A 62 7.14 -5.38 -29.05
C SER A 62 8.52 -5.29 -28.41
N VAL A 63 9.54 -5.18 -29.27
CA VAL A 63 10.91 -4.80 -28.91
C VAL A 63 11.37 -3.73 -29.89
N VAL A 64 11.89 -2.60 -29.41
CA VAL A 64 12.43 -1.52 -30.26
C VAL A 64 13.80 -1.06 -29.77
N SER A 65 14.69 -0.65 -30.69
CA SER A 65 16.02 -0.13 -30.33
C SER A 65 15.99 1.39 -30.18
N GLY A 66 16.59 1.90 -29.10
CA GLY A 66 16.83 3.33 -28.91
C GLY A 66 18.16 3.80 -29.49
N ASP A 67 18.24 5.10 -29.80
CA ASP A 67 19.50 5.76 -30.21
C ASP A 67 20.53 5.82 -29.07
N ASP A 68 20.07 5.68 -27.83
CA ASP A 68 20.87 5.51 -26.61
C ASP A 68 21.53 4.12 -26.50
N GLY A 69 21.27 3.19 -27.43
CA GLY A 69 21.88 1.85 -27.43
C GLY A 69 21.12 0.79 -26.65
N TRP A 70 20.00 1.13 -26.01
CA TRP A 70 19.17 0.19 -25.25
C TRP A 70 18.05 -0.43 -26.12
N LEU A 71 17.51 -1.55 -25.66
CA LEU A 71 16.29 -2.16 -26.19
C LEU A 71 15.14 -1.86 -25.23
N TYR A 72 13.97 -1.58 -25.80
CA TYR A 72 12.74 -1.23 -25.09
C TYR A 72 11.68 -2.27 -25.41
N ILE A 73 10.95 -2.74 -24.40
CA ILE A 73 10.04 -3.89 -24.51
C ILE A 73 8.68 -3.52 -23.93
N ALA A 74 7.60 -3.84 -24.63
CA ALA A 74 6.23 -3.72 -24.11
C ALA A 74 5.66 -5.10 -23.80
N ALA A 75 5.05 -5.24 -22.62
CA ALA A 75 4.22 -6.38 -22.26
C ALA A 75 2.88 -5.90 -21.68
N GLY A 76 1.78 -6.52 -22.11
CA GLY A 76 0.44 -6.31 -21.56
C GLY A 76 0.30 -6.88 -20.16
N ASN A 77 -0.89 -6.81 -19.57
CA ASN A 77 -1.12 -7.14 -18.16
C ASN A 77 -1.38 -8.63 -17.86
N ALA A 78 -1.25 -9.53 -18.85
CA ALA A 78 -1.37 -10.98 -18.62
C ALA A 78 -0.12 -11.53 -17.94
N GLY A 79 0.07 -11.11 -16.69
CA GLY A 79 1.14 -11.55 -15.81
C GLY A 79 0.85 -12.89 -15.09
N PRO A 80 1.67 -13.25 -14.10
CA PRO A 80 2.78 -12.45 -13.60
C PRO A 80 3.90 -12.44 -14.63
N HIS A 81 4.53 -11.29 -14.83
CA HIS A 81 5.79 -11.20 -15.56
C HIS A 81 6.92 -11.35 -14.54
N ILE A 82 7.73 -12.38 -14.67
CA ILE A 82 8.90 -12.63 -13.81
C ILE A 82 10.08 -12.82 -14.74
N VAL A 83 10.73 -11.72 -15.10
CA VAL A 83 11.74 -11.66 -16.15
C VAL A 83 13.11 -11.40 -15.53
N THR A 84 14.08 -12.26 -15.82
CA THR A 84 15.45 -12.14 -15.30
C THR A 84 16.40 -11.76 -16.43
N GLY A 85 17.16 -10.67 -16.23
CA GLY A 85 18.24 -10.25 -17.12
C GLY A 85 19.46 -11.16 -17.01
N SER A 86 20.39 -11.03 -17.95
CA SER A 86 21.60 -11.87 -18.00
C SER A 86 22.60 -11.59 -16.86
N ASP A 87 22.45 -10.46 -16.17
CA ASP A 87 23.18 -10.12 -14.93
C ASP A 87 22.52 -10.66 -13.64
N GLY A 88 21.37 -11.36 -13.76
CA GLY A 88 20.63 -11.91 -12.63
C GLY A 88 19.55 -11.00 -12.04
N THR A 89 19.46 -9.75 -12.48
CA THR A 89 18.41 -8.81 -12.04
C THR A 89 17.04 -9.32 -12.48
N THR A 90 16.11 -9.50 -11.53
CA THR A 90 14.76 -9.97 -11.80
C THR A 90 13.73 -8.88 -11.58
N VAL A 91 12.97 -8.60 -12.64
CA VAL A 91 11.78 -7.76 -12.62
C VAL A 91 10.55 -8.64 -12.46
N ARG A 92 9.65 -8.20 -11.58
CA ARG A 92 8.37 -8.84 -11.24
C ARG A 92 7.25 -7.82 -11.39
N SER A 93 6.21 -8.20 -12.12
CA SER A 93 4.96 -7.45 -12.20
C SER A 93 3.77 -8.38 -12.12
N GLY A 94 2.75 -7.98 -11.38
CA GLY A 94 1.56 -8.79 -11.18
C GLY A 94 0.30 -7.97 -10.93
N SER A 95 -0.86 -8.64 -10.98
CA SER A 95 -2.17 -8.06 -10.67
C SER A 95 -3.19 -9.17 -10.42
N ILE A 96 -4.45 -8.80 -10.20
CA ILE A 96 -5.59 -9.73 -10.17
C ILE A 96 -6.01 -10.26 -11.56
N TYR A 97 -5.39 -9.81 -12.64
CA TYR A 97 -5.79 -10.20 -14.00
C TYR A 97 -5.46 -11.67 -14.31
N THR A 98 -6.50 -12.48 -14.49
CA THR A 98 -6.41 -13.88 -14.95
C THR A 98 -7.24 -14.13 -16.23
N GLY A 99 -7.56 -13.06 -16.96
CA GLY A 99 -8.37 -13.09 -18.18
C GLY A 99 -7.55 -13.29 -19.46
N GLY A 100 -8.24 -13.32 -20.61
CA GLY A 100 -7.66 -13.24 -21.96
C GLY A 100 -7.16 -14.55 -22.58
N SER A 101 -6.80 -15.54 -21.76
CA SER A 101 -6.26 -16.82 -22.27
C SER A 101 -6.59 -18.00 -21.36
N PRO A 102 -6.85 -19.22 -21.90
CA PRO A 102 -6.92 -20.44 -21.11
C PRO A 102 -5.61 -20.81 -20.40
N TYR A 103 -4.48 -20.19 -20.77
CA TYR A 103 -3.17 -20.44 -20.16
C TYR A 103 -2.84 -19.47 -19.02
N ASN A 104 -3.63 -18.40 -18.83
CA ASN A 104 -3.44 -17.42 -17.77
C ASN A 104 -4.18 -17.83 -16.47
N GLY A 105 -3.75 -18.92 -15.85
CA GLY A 105 -4.45 -19.52 -14.71
C GLY A 105 -4.13 -18.94 -13.33
N LYS A 106 -3.05 -18.15 -13.19
CA LYS A 106 -2.62 -17.58 -11.91
C LYS A 106 -1.86 -16.28 -12.13
N ASN A 107 -2.34 -15.20 -11.51
CA ASN A 107 -1.66 -13.92 -11.36
C ASN A 107 -1.79 -13.46 -9.91
N SER A 108 -0.88 -12.61 -9.43
CA SER A 108 -0.88 -12.15 -8.05
C SER A 108 -0.43 -10.70 -7.98
N PRO A 109 -1.18 -9.83 -7.27
CA PRO A 109 -0.76 -8.45 -7.03
C PRO A 109 0.45 -8.36 -6.08
N GLY A 110 1.05 -7.17 -5.95
CA GLY A 110 2.06 -6.87 -4.93
C GLY A 110 3.40 -7.60 -5.09
N LEU A 111 3.76 -8.05 -6.30
CA LEU A 111 5.03 -8.72 -6.53
C LEU A 111 6.19 -7.71 -6.50
N VAL A 112 7.12 -7.89 -5.57
CA VAL A 112 8.27 -7.00 -5.39
C VAL A 112 9.45 -7.44 -6.27
N SER A 113 9.96 -6.51 -7.06
CA SER A 113 11.15 -6.67 -7.92
C SER A 113 12.45 -6.54 -7.14
N ASP A 114 13.57 -6.91 -7.76
CA ASP A 114 14.89 -6.81 -7.11
C ASP A 114 15.33 -5.36 -6.83
N ASP A 115 14.69 -4.38 -7.47
CA ASP A 115 14.82 -2.94 -7.20
C ASP A 115 13.96 -2.47 -6.00
N GLY A 116 13.28 -3.39 -5.30
CA GLY A 116 12.40 -3.09 -4.17
C GLY A 116 11.00 -2.60 -4.57
N MET A 117 10.71 -2.47 -5.87
CA MET A 117 9.45 -1.91 -6.35
C MET A 117 8.40 -3.00 -6.61
N ALA A 118 7.16 -2.75 -6.18
CA ALA A 118 6.00 -3.53 -6.58
C ALA A 118 5.41 -2.96 -7.88
N TRP A 119 5.78 -3.52 -9.02
CA TRP A 119 5.25 -3.12 -10.33
C TRP A 119 3.93 -3.85 -10.62
N THR A 120 3.02 -3.15 -11.29
CA THR A 120 1.62 -3.59 -11.42
C THR A 120 1.24 -3.80 -12.89
N GLY A 121 0.56 -4.92 -13.18
CA GLY A 121 -0.07 -5.16 -14.48
C GLY A 121 0.91 -5.13 -15.67
N GLY A 122 0.50 -4.48 -16.76
CA GLY A 122 1.33 -4.35 -17.97
C GLY A 122 2.52 -3.44 -17.74
N ILE A 123 3.66 -3.81 -18.31
CA ILE A 123 4.97 -3.18 -18.05
C ILE A 123 5.69 -2.81 -19.34
N MET A 124 6.43 -1.71 -19.25
CA MET A 124 7.43 -1.30 -20.24
C MET A 124 8.82 -1.48 -19.62
N LEU A 125 9.72 -2.16 -20.33
CA LEU A 125 11.06 -2.49 -19.85
C LEU A 125 12.13 -1.85 -20.74
N ARG A 126 13.31 -1.61 -20.17
CA ARG A 126 14.55 -1.46 -20.93
C ARG A 126 15.58 -2.50 -20.53
N VAL A 127 16.41 -2.92 -21.50
CA VAL A 127 17.51 -3.85 -21.30
C VAL A 127 18.63 -3.55 -22.30
N ARG A 128 19.88 -3.82 -21.94
CA ARG A 128 20.98 -3.72 -22.90
C ARG A 128 20.91 -4.87 -23.91
N PRO A 129 21.48 -4.72 -25.12
CA PRO A 129 21.52 -5.80 -26.12
C PRO A 129 22.24 -7.09 -25.67
N ASP A 130 23.04 -7.04 -24.59
CA ASP A 130 23.68 -8.20 -23.97
C ASP A 130 22.83 -8.86 -22.87
N GLY A 131 21.62 -8.35 -22.62
CA GLY A 131 20.68 -8.84 -21.62
C GLY A 131 20.87 -8.23 -20.22
N THR A 132 21.89 -7.40 -20.01
CA THR A 132 22.16 -6.79 -18.69
C THR A 132 21.36 -5.50 -18.47
N GLY A 133 21.25 -5.08 -17.21
CA GLY A 133 20.61 -3.82 -16.83
C GLY A 133 19.10 -3.79 -17.00
N LEU A 134 18.42 -4.94 -16.90
CA LEU A 134 16.97 -5.01 -17.03
C LEU A 134 16.27 -4.11 -16.00
N GLN A 135 15.44 -3.18 -16.48
CA GLN A 135 14.76 -2.18 -15.64
C GLN A 135 13.33 -1.92 -16.14
N VAL A 136 12.41 -1.64 -15.22
CA VAL A 136 11.07 -1.13 -15.55
C VAL A 136 11.14 0.36 -15.82
N ILE A 137 10.52 0.78 -16.93
CA ILE A 137 10.36 2.18 -17.30
C ILE A 137 9.01 2.71 -16.84
N ALA A 138 7.94 1.96 -17.02
CA ALA A 138 6.60 2.36 -16.63
C ALA A 138 5.74 1.11 -16.48
N ASP A 139 4.68 1.21 -15.70
CA ASP A 139 3.78 0.10 -15.40
C ASP A 139 2.31 0.51 -15.35
N ASN A 140 1.47 -0.48 -15.03
CA ASN A 140 0.03 -0.36 -14.87
C ASN A 140 -0.72 -0.03 -16.18
N PHE A 141 -0.21 -0.55 -17.29
CA PHE A 141 -0.91 -0.62 -18.58
C PHE A 141 -1.87 -1.81 -18.61
N ARG A 142 -2.86 -1.77 -19.51
CA ARG A 142 -3.73 -2.93 -19.77
C ARG A 142 -3.14 -3.82 -20.85
N ASN A 143 -3.08 -3.32 -22.07
CA ASN A 143 -2.69 -4.08 -23.25
C ASN A 143 -2.08 -3.16 -24.31
N GLN A 144 -0.89 -2.64 -23.98
CA GLN A 144 -0.06 -1.89 -24.91
C GLN A 144 0.60 -2.82 -25.94
N TYR A 145 0.43 -2.54 -27.23
CA TYR A 145 0.91 -3.39 -28.31
C TYR A 145 2.33 -3.01 -28.73
N GLU A 146 2.58 -1.75 -29.03
CA GLU A 146 3.89 -1.32 -29.52
C GLU A 146 4.42 -0.06 -28.81
N ILE A 147 5.73 0.15 -28.93
CA ILE A 147 6.43 1.32 -28.38
C ILE A 147 6.99 2.12 -29.53
N ALA A 148 6.64 3.39 -29.60
CA ALA A 148 7.27 4.35 -30.50
C ALA A 148 8.23 5.24 -29.72
N ARG A 149 9.45 5.42 -30.26
CA ARG A 149 10.48 6.29 -29.68
C ARG A 149 10.89 7.36 -30.67
N ASP A 150 10.92 8.62 -30.22
CA ASP A 150 11.45 9.73 -31.01
C ASP A 150 12.99 9.88 -30.87
N SER A 151 13.58 10.82 -31.60
CA SER A 151 15.02 11.11 -31.51
C SER A 151 15.46 11.72 -30.18
N TYR A 152 14.53 12.26 -29.39
CA TYR A 152 14.81 12.87 -28.09
C TYR A 152 14.69 11.86 -26.92
N GLY A 153 14.32 10.62 -27.23
CA GLY A 153 14.13 9.55 -26.27
C GLY A 153 12.81 9.62 -25.51
N ASN A 154 11.83 10.37 -26.02
CA ASN A 154 10.47 10.24 -25.54
C ASN A 154 9.86 8.94 -26.06
N LEU A 155 9.04 8.33 -25.22
CA LEU A 155 8.35 7.09 -25.48
C LEU A 155 6.87 7.38 -25.66
N PHE A 156 6.24 6.70 -26.59
CA PHE A 156 4.81 6.77 -26.86
C PHE A 156 4.27 5.37 -27.06
N THR A 157 3.04 5.13 -26.64
CA THR A 157 2.37 3.84 -26.82
C THR A 157 0.87 4.04 -26.88
N GLU A 158 0.18 3.09 -27.49
CA GLU A 158 -1.25 2.87 -27.39
C GLU A 158 -1.59 1.92 -26.24
N ASP A 159 -2.79 2.05 -25.69
CA ASP A 159 -3.29 1.10 -24.70
C ASP A 159 -4.77 0.81 -24.98
N ASN A 160 -5.09 -0.48 -25.10
CA ASN A 160 -6.44 -0.96 -25.43
C ASN A 160 -7.29 -1.11 -24.16
N ASP A 161 -8.56 -0.70 -24.18
CA ASP A 161 -9.46 -0.68 -23.02
C ASP A 161 -10.23 -1.99 -22.78
N ASP A 162 -11.07 -2.03 -21.73
CA ASP A 162 -12.08 -3.09 -21.62
C ASP A 162 -13.19 -2.82 -22.63
N ASP A 163 -13.55 -3.85 -23.41
CA ASP A 163 -14.57 -3.76 -24.45
C ASP A 163 -15.84 -3.02 -23.99
N GLY A 164 -16.16 -1.94 -24.71
CA GLY A 164 -17.39 -1.15 -24.49
C GLY A 164 -17.21 0.12 -23.66
N ASN A 165 -16.06 0.32 -23.01
CA ASN A 165 -15.80 1.54 -22.22
C ASN A 165 -15.45 2.75 -23.09
N ARG A 166 -14.96 2.52 -24.32
CA ARG A 166 -14.52 3.59 -25.24
C ARG A 166 -13.36 4.39 -24.65
N GLY A 167 -12.44 3.71 -23.99
CA GLY A 167 -11.31 4.22 -23.25
C GLY A 167 -9.95 3.99 -23.92
N CYS A 168 -9.87 3.43 -25.13
CA CYS A 168 -8.58 3.24 -25.82
C CYS A 168 -7.83 4.58 -25.89
N ARG A 169 -6.52 4.57 -25.68
CA ARG A 169 -5.72 5.80 -25.56
C ARG A 169 -4.40 5.70 -26.32
N THR A 170 -3.87 6.86 -26.69
CA THR A 170 -2.46 7.03 -27.09
C THR A 170 -1.81 7.90 -26.03
N VAL A 171 -0.66 7.49 -25.48
CA VAL A 171 -0.05 8.17 -24.34
C VAL A 171 1.44 8.44 -24.58
N TRP A 172 1.90 9.58 -24.06
CA TRP A 172 3.32 9.79 -23.80
C TRP A 172 3.70 9.03 -22.51
N VAL A 173 4.79 8.27 -22.59
CA VAL A 173 5.30 7.44 -21.49
C VAL A 173 6.43 8.15 -20.76
N ALA A 174 6.14 8.59 -19.52
CA ALA A 174 7.12 9.16 -18.62
C ALA A 174 7.84 8.05 -17.83
N GLU A 175 9.17 8.15 -17.69
CA GLU A 175 9.96 7.16 -16.95
C GLU A 175 9.61 7.17 -15.45
N GLY A 176 9.45 6.00 -14.85
CA GLY A 176 9.03 5.78 -13.46
C GLY A 176 7.52 5.87 -13.21
N ALA A 177 6.71 6.13 -14.25
CA ALA A 177 5.29 6.45 -14.12
C ALA A 177 4.36 5.23 -14.17
N ARG A 178 3.15 5.41 -13.62
CA ARG A 178 2.04 4.44 -13.62
C ARG A 178 0.88 4.95 -14.47
N TYR A 179 0.22 4.04 -15.18
CA TYR A 179 -0.86 4.36 -16.13
C TYR A 179 -2.25 3.79 -15.75
N GLY A 180 -2.39 3.29 -14.52
CA GLY A 180 -3.66 3.27 -13.80
C GLY A 180 -4.72 2.25 -14.26
N TYR A 181 -4.40 1.13 -14.90
CA TYR A 181 -5.45 0.13 -15.19
C TYR A 181 -5.99 -0.58 -13.92
N PHE A 182 -5.12 -0.84 -12.95
CA PHE A 182 -5.45 -1.36 -11.61
C PHE A 182 -5.11 -0.35 -10.52
N SER A 183 -5.52 -0.63 -9.28
CA SER A 183 -4.98 0.02 -8.08
C SER A 183 -3.44 -0.06 -8.05
N ALA A 184 -2.80 0.82 -7.28
CA ALA A 184 -1.34 0.93 -7.24
C ALA A 184 -0.60 -0.40 -6.95
N ASP A 185 -1.19 -1.29 -6.16
CA ASP A 185 -0.67 -2.63 -5.81
C ASP A 185 -1.17 -3.76 -6.74
N GLY A 186 -2.07 -3.45 -7.67
CA GLY A 186 -2.68 -4.40 -8.59
C GLY A 186 -3.80 -5.25 -7.99
N SER A 187 -4.22 -5.01 -6.74
CA SER A 187 -5.18 -5.85 -6.02
C SER A 187 -6.65 -5.57 -6.34
N ARG A 188 -6.95 -4.40 -6.94
CA ARG A 188 -8.32 -3.96 -7.21
C ARG A 188 -8.50 -3.47 -8.64
N THR A 189 -9.70 -3.73 -9.16
CA THR A 189 -10.14 -3.22 -10.46
C THR A 189 -10.65 -1.79 -10.31
N TRP A 190 -10.54 -1.02 -11.39
CA TRP A 190 -11.15 0.31 -11.49
C TRP A 190 -12.63 0.39 -11.11
N ARG A 191 -13.42 -0.68 -11.32
CA ARG A 191 -14.85 -0.70 -10.94
C ARG A 191 -15.05 -0.66 -9.43
N ALA A 192 -14.11 -1.22 -8.67
CA ALA A 192 -14.17 -1.22 -7.21
C ALA A 192 -13.77 0.14 -6.62
N ASP A 193 -12.96 0.91 -7.35
CA ASP A 193 -12.46 2.24 -6.96
C ASP A 193 -13.21 3.40 -7.63
N MET A 194 -14.20 3.11 -8.49
CA MET A 194 -14.96 4.13 -9.21
C MET A 194 -15.78 4.99 -8.26
N ARG A 195 -15.48 6.29 -8.22
CA ARG A 195 -16.17 7.28 -7.37
C ARG A 195 -17.62 7.51 -7.88
N PRO A 196 -18.59 7.86 -7.03
CA PRO A 196 -19.95 8.16 -7.45
C PRO A 196 -19.98 9.31 -8.48
N GLY A 197 -20.55 9.06 -9.65
CA GLY A 197 -20.64 10.06 -10.72
C GLY A 197 -19.35 10.30 -11.50
N GLN A 198 -18.28 9.54 -11.26
CA GLN A 198 -17.05 9.60 -12.04
C GLN A 198 -17.30 9.14 -13.49
N GLU A 199 -16.62 9.77 -14.45
CA GLU A 199 -16.64 9.31 -15.84
C GLU A 199 -15.99 7.93 -15.96
N VAL A 200 -16.59 7.04 -16.74
CA VAL A 200 -16.12 5.64 -16.88
C VAL A 200 -14.69 5.60 -17.42
N GLN A 201 -14.31 6.49 -18.34
CA GLN A 201 -12.96 6.53 -18.89
C GLN A 201 -11.92 7.01 -17.86
N ALA A 202 -12.29 7.96 -16.99
CA ALA A 202 -11.41 8.43 -15.93
C ALA A 202 -11.23 7.34 -14.86
N ALA A 203 -12.32 6.67 -14.47
CA ALA A 203 -12.28 5.55 -13.54
C ALA A 203 -11.46 4.38 -14.09
N HIS A 204 -11.71 3.97 -15.35
CA HIS A 204 -11.04 2.85 -16.03
C HIS A 204 -9.51 2.93 -15.98
N TRP A 205 -8.98 4.15 -16.00
CA TRP A 205 -7.55 4.44 -15.95
C TRP A 205 -7.08 5.04 -14.62
N HIS A 206 -7.90 5.03 -13.57
CA HIS A 206 -7.63 5.68 -12.27
C HIS A 206 -7.03 7.08 -12.43
N ALA A 207 -7.52 7.85 -13.42
CA ALA A 207 -6.87 9.09 -13.87
C ALA A 207 -6.83 10.18 -12.78
N ASP A 208 -7.73 10.07 -11.80
CA ASP A 208 -7.88 11.00 -10.68
C ASP A 208 -7.18 10.50 -9.40
N ASP A 209 -6.36 9.44 -9.47
CA ASP A 209 -5.71 8.84 -8.30
C ASP A 209 -4.24 9.31 -8.14
N PRO A 210 -3.74 9.50 -6.90
CA PRO A 210 -2.33 9.79 -6.65
C PRO A 210 -1.40 8.73 -7.24
N GLY A 211 -0.34 9.19 -7.92
CA GLY A 211 0.65 8.29 -8.52
C GLY A 211 0.33 7.90 -9.96
N VAL A 212 -0.82 8.28 -10.52
CA VAL A 212 -1.20 8.00 -11.91
C VAL A 212 -0.86 9.17 -12.81
N MET A 213 -0.06 8.91 -13.85
CA MET A 213 0.34 9.90 -14.84
C MET A 213 -0.84 10.27 -15.74
N PRO A 214 -1.11 11.58 -15.97
CA PRO A 214 -2.16 12.01 -16.89
C PRO A 214 -1.95 11.45 -18.30
N THR A 215 -3.05 11.03 -18.93
CA THR A 215 -3.02 10.47 -20.29
C THR A 215 -3.51 11.42 -21.37
N TRP A 216 -4.19 12.52 -21.01
CA TRP A 216 -4.77 13.60 -21.84
C TRP A 216 -5.66 13.19 -23.03
N GLU A 217 -5.30 12.18 -23.81
CA GLU A 217 -5.95 11.76 -25.04
C GLU A 217 -6.57 10.36 -24.90
N VAL A 218 -7.89 10.28 -25.10
CA VAL A 218 -8.67 9.05 -25.17
C VAL A 218 -9.29 8.98 -26.56
N ASN A 219 -8.85 8.00 -27.35
CA ASN A 219 -9.22 7.79 -28.75
C ASN A 219 -10.67 7.27 -28.91
N GLY A 220 -11.28 6.78 -27.82
CA GLY A 220 -12.64 6.27 -27.82
C GLY A 220 -12.70 4.75 -27.95
N ALA A 221 -13.69 4.27 -28.71
CA ALA A 221 -13.79 2.85 -29.04
C ALA A 221 -12.77 2.50 -30.11
N GLY A 222 -12.03 1.41 -29.93
CA GLY A 222 -10.98 1.04 -30.86
C GLY A 222 -10.39 -0.32 -30.58
N GLY A 223 -9.26 -0.58 -31.21
CA GLY A 223 -8.40 -1.73 -30.99
C GLY A 223 -7.04 -1.39 -31.56
N PRO A 224 -6.26 -0.53 -30.87
CA PRO A 224 -4.98 -0.06 -31.37
C PRO A 224 -3.91 -1.13 -31.21
N THR A 225 -3.06 -1.31 -32.22
CA THR A 225 -2.13 -2.46 -32.30
C THR A 225 -0.72 -2.14 -32.80
N GLY A 226 -0.45 -0.94 -33.31
CA GLY A 226 0.88 -0.60 -33.79
C GLY A 226 1.12 0.90 -33.84
N VAL A 227 2.34 1.32 -33.53
CA VAL A 227 2.69 2.73 -33.36
C VAL A 227 4.12 3.05 -33.81
N CYS A 228 4.29 4.18 -34.51
CA CYS A 228 5.62 4.70 -34.80
C CYS A 228 5.67 6.24 -34.79
N VAL A 229 6.86 6.82 -34.63
CA VAL A 229 7.08 8.27 -34.77
C VAL A 229 7.52 8.59 -36.19
N TYR A 230 6.87 9.57 -36.82
CA TYR A 230 7.26 10.04 -38.14
C TYR A 230 8.35 11.12 -38.07
N GLU A 231 9.56 10.79 -38.53
CA GLU A 231 10.70 11.72 -38.57
C GLU A 231 11.30 11.89 -39.98
N GLY A 232 10.58 11.45 -41.02
CA GLY A 232 11.04 11.54 -42.41
C GLY A 232 10.75 12.89 -43.08
N ASP A 233 11.48 13.22 -44.15
CA ASP A 233 11.29 14.50 -44.87
C ASP A 233 10.24 14.41 -45.99
N ALA A 234 9.77 13.21 -46.34
CA ALA A 234 8.89 13.03 -47.50
C ALA A 234 7.45 13.53 -47.25
N LEU A 235 6.98 13.51 -46.01
CA LEU A 235 5.64 13.94 -45.58
C LEU A 235 5.81 14.99 -44.46
N PRO A 236 6.33 16.18 -44.78
CA PRO A 236 6.75 17.16 -43.77
C PRO A 236 5.61 17.64 -42.85
N GLY A 237 4.35 17.49 -43.27
CA GLY A 237 3.18 17.81 -42.43
C GLY A 237 2.93 16.83 -41.28
N LEU A 238 3.66 15.70 -41.22
CA LEU A 238 3.58 14.70 -40.15
C LEU A 238 4.79 14.75 -39.22
N MET A 239 5.67 15.74 -39.36
CA MET A 239 6.94 15.74 -38.64
C MET A 239 6.76 15.68 -37.12
N GLY A 240 7.34 14.64 -36.50
CA GLY A 240 7.22 14.36 -35.07
C GLY A 240 5.89 13.74 -34.65
N ALA A 241 4.95 13.50 -35.57
CA ALA A 241 3.67 12.89 -35.25
C ALA A 241 3.82 11.42 -34.86
N VAL A 242 3.08 11.00 -33.85
CA VAL A 242 2.92 9.60 -33.43
C VAL A 242 1.80 9.00 -34.27
N LEU A 243 2.16 8.08 -35.16
CA LEU A 243 1.23 7.37 -36.02
C LEU A 243 0.71 6.13 -35.28
N ASN A 244 -0.59 6.09 -34.96
CA ASN A 244 -1.23 4.98 -34.25
C ASN A 244 -2.20 4.23 -35.18
N CYS A 245 -1.97 2.94 -35.39
CA CYS A 245 -2.82 2.04 -36.15
C CYS A 245 -3.93 1.46 -35.26
N ASP A 246 -5.17 1.88 -35.52
CA ASP A 246 -6.35 1.32 -34.88
C ASP A 246 -7.10 0.38 -35.84
N ALA A 247 -6.88 -0.91 -35.63
CA ALA A 247 -7.54 -1.96 -36.39
C ALA A 247 -9.05 -1.97 -36.11
N GLY A 248 -9.48 -1.67 -34.89
CA GLY A 248 -10.88 -1.64 -34.46
C GLY A 248 -11.74 -0.69 -35.30
N VAL A 249 -11.29 0.56 -35.47
CA VAL A 249 -11.99 1.57 -36.28
C VAL A 249 -11.52 1.64 -37.74
N GLY A 250 -10.38 1.03 -38.07
CA GLY A 250 -9.82 1.05 -39.43
C GLY A 250 -9.21 2.41 -39.78
N VAL A 251 -8.43 2.98 -38.87
CA VAL A 251 -7.83 4.31 -38.98
C VAL A 251 -6.36 4.24 -38.56
N VAL A 252 -5.50 4.97 -39.27
CA VAL A 252 -4.19 5.37 -38.77
C VAL A 252 -4.30 6.83 -38.34
N TYR A 253 -4.26 7.05 -37.03
CA TYR A 253 -4.21 8.39 -36.45
C TYR A 253 -2.79 8.95 -36.59
N ALA A 254 -2.69 10.27 -36.68
CA ALA A 254 -1.45 11.01 -36.47
C ALA A 254 -1.67 11.96 -35.29
N HIS A 255 -1.09 11.61 -34.16
CA HIS A 255 -1.12 12.42 -32.94
C HIS A 255 0.09 13.35 -32.92
N GLN A 256 -0.12 14.66 -32.96
CA GLN A 256 0.97 15.62 -32.86
C GLN A 256 1.32 15.87 -31.39
N PRO A 257 2.54 15.58 -30.92
CA PRO A 257 2.94 15.93 -29.57
C PRO A 257 3.07 17.45 -29.43
N VAL A 258 2.39 18.01 -28.44
CA VAL A 258 2.46 19.42 -28.05
C VAL A 258 2.91 19.47 -26.61
N VAL A 259 4.02 20.15 -26.35
CA VAL A 259 4.50 20.37 -24.97
C VAL A 259 3.46 21.20 -24.22
N GLU A 260 2.98 20.66 -23.12
CA GLU A 260 2.02 21.30 -22.22
C GLU A 260 2.47 21.10 -20.77
N GLY A 261 2.83 22.20 -20.11
CA GLY A 261 3.45 22.16 -18.79
C GLY A 261 4.74 21.32 -18.80
N SER A 262 4.80 20.34 -17.91
CA SER A 262 5.91 19.40 -17.77
C SER A 262 5.79 18.10 -18.59
N GLY A 263 4.81 18.01 -19.50
CA GLY A 263 4.54 16.80 -20.29
C GLY A 263 4.14 17.07 -21.75
N TYR A 264 3.50 16.08 -22.37
CA TYR A 264 3.04 16.13 -23.76
C TYR A 264 1.56 15.80 -23.87
N ARG A 265 0.79 16.73 -24.44
CA ARG A 265 -0.56 16.46 -24.97
C ARG A 265 -0.46 15.98 -26.41
N LEU A 266 -1.29 15.03 -26.80
CA LEU A 266 -1.23 14.35 -28.10
C LEU A 266 -2.42 14.71 -28.98
N ASP A 267 -2.26 15.68 -29.88
CA ASP A 267 -3.36 16.24 -30.69
C ASP A 267 -3.72 15.29 -31.84
N PRO A 268 -4.90 14.66 -31.83
CA PRO A 268 -5.24 13.63 -32.82
C PRO A 268 -5.63 14.24 -34.16
N SER A 269 -5.22 13.59 -35.24
CA SER A 269 -5.74 13.79 -36.59
C SER A 269 -5.83 12.46 -37.33
N VAL A 270 -6.63 12.39 -38.39
CA VAL A 270 -6.69 11.18 -39.23
C VAL A 270 -5.68 11.30 -40.36
N PHE A 271 -4.66 10.43 -40.36
CA PHE A 271 -3.67 10.36 -41.45
C PHE A 271 -4.17 9.47 -42.60
N LEU A 272 -4.63 8.25 -42.27
CA LEU A 272 -5.16 7.30 -43.24
C LEU A 272 -6.40 6.62 -42.67
N GLY A 273 -7.42 6.36 -43.48
CA GLY A 273 -8.64 5.74 -43.00
C GLY A 273 -9.57 5.33 -44.13
N ARG A 274 -10.64 4.60 -43.77
CA ARG A 274 -11.69 4.18 -44.72
C ARG A 274 -12.40 5.41 -45.31
N SER A 275 -12.67 5.40 -46.61
CA SER A 275 -13.49 6.47 -47.23
C SER A 275 -14.98 6.25 -46.89
N ALA A 276 -15.73 7.34 -46.69
CA ALA A 276 -17.19 7.27 -46.44
C ALA A 276 -17.99 6.63 -47.60
N GLN A 277 -17.42 6.53 -48.81
CA GLN A 277 -18.03 5.87 -49.97
C GLN A 277 -17.86 4.34 -49.95
N SER A 278 -16.78 3.82 -49.36
CA SER A 278 -16.46 2.38 -49.36
C SER A 278 -17.46 1.51 -48.60
N GLY A 279 -18.16 2.06 -47.60
CA GLY A 279 -19.17 1.34 -46.83
C GLY A 279 -20.54 1.21 -47.51
N ARG A 280 -20.82 1.96 -48.58
CA ARG A 280 -22.14 1.98 -49.24
C ARG A 280 -22.21 1.22 -50.56
N GLU A 281 -21.09 1.00 -51.24
CA GLU A 281 -21.07 0.43 -52.60
C GLU A 281 -20.80 -1.08 -52.66
N ALA A 282 -20.33 -1.71 -51.58
CA ALA A 282 -19.82 -3.08 -51.69
C ALA A 282 -20.92 -4.14 -51.88
N GLY A 283 -22.05 -4.10 -51.17
CA GLY A 283 -23.16 -5.07 -51.32
C GLY A 283 -22.79 -6.57 -51.19
N ASP A 284 -21.51 -6.89 -51.00
CA ASP A 284 -20.87 -8.21 -51.11
C ASP A 284 -20.01 -8.55 -49.88
N GLY A 285 -20.07 -7.73 -48.82
CA GLY A 285 -19.28 -7.91 -47.59
C GLY A 285 -17.86 -7.32 -47.63
N LYS A 286 -17.40 -6.76 -48.76
CA LYS A 286 -16.06 -6.16 -48.89
C LYS A 286 -15.94 -4.70 -48.43
N GLY A 287 -16.98 -4.16 -47.78
CA GLY A 287 -16.98 -2.79 -47.24
C GLY A 287 -16.06 -2.56 -46.03
N GLN A 288 -15.34 -3.59 -45.55
CA GLN A 288 -14.44 -3.53 -44.37
C GLN A 288 -12.93 -3.63 -44.72
N TRP A 289 -12.54 -3.39 -45.98
CA TRP A 289 -11.16 -3.57 -46.47
C TRP A 289 -10.20 -2.44 -46.04
N PHE A 290 -9.94 -2.31 -44.73
CA PHE A 290 -8.78 -1.61 -44.15
C PHE A 290 -8.78 -1.83 -42.61
N ARG A 291 -7.87 -2.65 -42.10
CA ARG A 291 -7.55 -2.86 -40.68
C ARG A 291 -6.02 -2.68 -40.53
N PRO A 292 -5.55 -1.44 -40.34
CA PRO A 292 -4.13 -1.20 -40.16
C PRO A 292 -3.70 -1.90 -38.88
N SER A 293 -2.72 -2.79 -38.97
CA SER A 293 -2.20 -3.52 -37.81
C SER A 293 -0.91 -2.90 -37.28
N ASP A 294 -0.10 -2.31 -38.16
CA ASP A 294 1.21 -1.73 -37.83
C ASP A 294 1.64 -0.71 -38.92
N ALA A 295 2.52 0.23 -38.57
CA ALA A 295 3.14 1.18 -39.49
C ALA A 295 4.63 1.42 -39.18
N ALA A 296 5.45 1.56 -40.22
CA ALA A 296 6.88 1.86 -40.11
C ALA A 296 7.34 2.96 -41.08
N VAL A 297 8.39 3.69 -40.72
CA VAL A 297 8.98 4.74 -41.57
C VAL A 297 10.18 4.18 -42.35
N ALA A 298 10.11 4.24 -43.68
CA ALA A 298 11.18 3.81 -44.56
C ALA A 298 12.34 4.83 -44.60
N PRO A 299 13.57 4.41 -44.97
CA PRO A 299 14.74 5.30 -45.05
C PRO A 299 14.61 6.52 -45.97
N ASP A 300 13.70 6.47 -46.95
CA ASP A 300 13.39 7.59 -47.84
C ASP A 300 12.22 8.47 -47.35
N GLY A 301 11.78 8.25 -46.10
CA GLY A 301 10.73 9.03 -45.45
C GLY A 301 9.30 8.64 -45.85
N SER A 302 9.09 7.62 -46.70
CA SER A 302 7.74 7.07 -46.92
C SER A 302 7.27 6.24 -45.72
N VAL A 303 5.94 6.13 -45.53
CA VAL A 303 5.34 5.30 -44.47
C VAL A 303 4.86 3.99 -45.09
N LEU A 304 5.19 2.87 -44.47
CA LEU A 304 4.68 1.55 -44.77
C LEU A 304 3.60 1.21 -43.75
N VAL A 305 2.42 0.78 -44.19
CA VAL A 305 1.32 0.36 -43.31
C VAL A 305 0.97 -1.09 -43.63
N ALA A 306 1.08 -1.96 -42.64
CA ALA A 306 0.58 -3.32 -42.69
C ALA A 306 -0.94 -3.31 -42.48
N ASP A 307 -1.66 -3.98 -43.36
CA ASP A 307 -3.12 -4.01 -43.37
C ASP A 307 -3.59 -5.45 -43.60
N TRP A 308 -4.45 -5.93 -42.70
CA TRP A 308 -4.97 -7.30 -42.74
C TRP A 308 -6.48 -7.31 -42.94
N TYR A 309 -7.02 -8.30 -43.63
CA TYR A 309 -8.47 -8.48 -43.68
C TYR A 309 -8.92 -9.47 -42.61
N ASP A 310 -9.82 -9.03 -41.73
CA ASP A 310 -10.61 -9.90 -40.88
C ASP A 310 -12.04 -9.31 -40.76
N PRO A 311 -13.11 -10.11 -40.93
CA PRO A 311 -14.48 -9.65 -40.64
C PRO A 311 -14.71 -9.25 -39.17
N GLY A 312 -13.86 -9.72 -38.25
CA GLY A 312 -13.81 -9.30 -36.84
C GLY A 312 -12.70 -8.29 -36.56
N VAL A 313 -12.21 -8.30 -35.32
CA VAL A 313 -10.91 -7.72 -34.91
C VAL A 313 -10.10 -8.94 -34.46
N GLY A 314 -9.04 -9.27 -35.20
CA GLY A 314 -8.43 -10.60 -35.31
C GLY A 314 -7.74 -11.21 -34.08
N GLY A 315 -8.24 -10.95 -32.86
CA GLY A 315 -7.83 -11.66 -31.65
C GLY A 315 -8.56 -13.00 -31.52
N HIS A 316 -9.72 -13.00 -30.84
CA HIS A 316 -10.46 -14.21 -30.46
C HIS A 316 -11.35 -14.73 -31.59
N GLY A 317 -10.76 -15.41 -32.57
CA GLY A 317 -11.50 -16.12 -33.62
C GLY A 317 -11.49 -15.44 -34.98
N ALA A 318 -10.28 -15.20 -35.50
CA ALA A 318 -10.06 -14.74 -36.87
C ALA A 318 -10.98 -15.46 -37.87
N GLY A 319 -11.84 -14.68 -38.53
CA GLY A 319 -12.82 -15.16 -39.49
C GLY A 319 -12.23 -15.33 -40.88
N ASP A 320 -11.14 -14.63 -41.20
CA ASP A 320 -10.39 -14.82 -42.43
C ASP A 320 -9.46 -16.04 -42.33
N ARG A 321 -9.83 -17.11 -43.06
CA ARG A 321 -9.05 -18.35 -43.13
C ARG A 321 -8.05 -18.40 -44.29
N GLU A 322 -8.12 -17.43 -45.20
CA GLU A 322 -7.23 -17.36 -46.38
C GLU A 322 -6.03 -16.45 -46.12
N SER A 323 -6.06 -15.64 -45.05
CA SER A 323 -4.96 -14.79 -44.59
C SER A 323 -4.59 -13.67 -45.57
N TYR A 324 -5.58 -12.88 -45.99
CA TYR A 324 -5.36 -11.75 -46.89
C TYR A 324 -4.70 -10.58 -46.16
N GLY A 325 -3.46 -10.26 -46.55
CA GLY A 325 -2.71 -9.10 -46.07
C GLY A 325 -2.19 -8.21 -47.20
N ARG A 326 -1.92 -6.93 -46.89
CA ARG A 326 -1.34 -5.92 -47.78
C ARG A 326 -0.30 -5.10 -47.03
N ILE A 327 0.74 -4.67 -47.75
CA ILE A 327 1.62 -3.60 -47.31
C ILE A 327 1.34 -2.40 -48.21
N LEU A 328 0.83 -1.32 -47.61
CA LEU A 328 0.59 -0.06 -48.29
C LEU A 328 1.82 0.82 -48.10
N ARG A 329 2.34 1.38 -49.19
CA ARG A 329 3.37 2.41 -49.14
C ARG A 329 2.76 3.77 -49.41
N VAL A 330 2.85 4.67 -48.44
CA VAL A 330 2.36 6.04 -48.51
C VAL A 330 3.53 6.98 -48.76
N SER A 331 3.49 7.69 -49.89
CA SER A 331 4.52 8.64 -50.31
C SER A 331 3.90 9.80 -51.10
N PRO A 332 4.64 10.91 -51.30
CA PRO A 332 4.23 11.96 -52.22
C PRO A 332 3.99 11.44 -53.65
N ALA A 333 3.05 12.06 -54.36
CA ALA A 333 2.64 11.64 -55.71
C ALA A 333 3.76 11.76 -56.79
N ARG A 334 4.86 12.48 -56.50
CA ARG A 334 5.99 12.69 -57.45
C ARG A 334 7.25 11.87 -57.12
N GLY A 335 7.15 10.86 -56.27
CA GLY A 335 8.25 9.94 -55.93
C GLY A 335 8.63 9.98 -54.45
N VAL A 336 9.48 9.03 -54.05
CA VAL A 336 10.04 8.89 -52.70
C VAL A 336 11.08 9.97 -52.41
N GLY A 337 11.33 10.26 -51.12
CA GLY A 337 12.37 11.20 -50.70
C GLY A 337 13.78 10.71 -51.02
N VAL A 338 14.79 11.52 -50.68
CA VAL A 338 16.19 11.08 -50.72
C VAL A 338 16.37 10.02 -49.62
N VAL A 339 16.94 8.86 -49.96
CA VAL A 339 17.31 7.84 -48.97
C VAL A 339 18.31 8.45 -48.00
N GLN A 340 17.91 8.59 -46.74
CA GLN A 340 18.76 9.10 -45.67
C GLN A 340 19.51 7.92 -45.05
N GLU A 341 20.84 8.05 -44.96
CA GLU A 341 21.74 7.04 -44.38
C GLU A 341 22.21 7.44 -42.98
N GLY A 342 22.78 6.47 -42.26
CA GLY A 342 23.39 6.71 -40.96
C GLY A 342 22.41 7.22 -39.90
N LEU A 343 22.90 8.04 -38.97
CA LEU A 343 22.09 8.67 -37.93
C LEU A 343 21.11 9.74 -38.47
N ARG A 344 21.21 10.13 -39.74
CA ARG A 344 20.20 10.99 -40.39
C ARG A 344 18.95 10.21 -40.80
N SER A 345 19.04 8.89 -40.94
CA SER A 345 17.91 8.08 -41.37
C SER A 345 16.73 8.19 -40.40
N PRO A 346 15.48 8.32 -40.87
CA PRO A 346 14.31 8.22 -40.00
C PRO A 346 14.06 6.76 -39.55
N CYS A 347 14.62 5.78 -40.27
CA CYS A 347 14.45 4.36 -39.97
C CYS A 347 15.32 3.93 -38.78
N LEU A 348 14.69 3.39 -37.73
CA LEU A 348 15.37 2.96 -36.50
C LEU A 348 16.45 1.89 -36.77
N SER A 349 16.17 0.89 -37.60
CA SER A 349 17.16 -0.16 -37.91
C SER A 349 18.39 0.37 -38.65
N VAL A 350 18.24 1.37 -39.54
CA VAL A 350 19.38 2.02 -40.20
C VAL A 350 20.22 2.81 -39.18
N ARG A 351 19.57 3.50 -38.24
CA ARG A 351 20.26 4.18 -37.14
C ARG A 351 21.00 3.20 -36.23
N ALA A 352 20.39 2.06 -35.91
CA ALA A 352 21.01 1.03 -35.08
C ALA A 352 22.27 0.43 -35.73
N VAL A 353 22.24 0.16 -37.04
CA VAL A 353 23.41 -0.28 -37.80
C VAL A 353 24.53 0.76 -37.75
N GLU A 354 24.20 2.03 -37.97
CA GLU A 354 25.20 3.10 -37.94
C GLU A 354 25.79 3.30 -36.55
N ARG A 355 24.97 3.24 -35.50
CA ARG A 355 25.45 3.31 -34.11
C ARG A 355 26.45 2.19 -33.83
N ALA A 356 26.12 0.95 -34.19
CA ALA A 356 27.03 -0.19 -34.03
C ALA A 356 28.35 0.03 -34.78
N ARG A 357 28.30 0.57 -36.01
CA ARG A 357 29.49 0.94 -36.79
C ARG A 357 30.32 2.02 -36.10
N LEU A 358 29.70 3.08 -35.60
CA LEU A 358 30.38 4.19 -34.93
C LEU A 358 31.02 3.74 -33.61
N LEU A 359 30.36 2.88 -32.83
CA LEU A 359 30.94 2.29 -31.62
C LEU A 359 32.17 1.44 -31.95
N ALA A 360 32.12 0.65 -33.03
CA ALA A 360 33.24 -0.18 -33.47
C ALA A 360 34.45 0.64 -33.99
N LEU A 361 34.23 1.87 -34.45
CA LEU A 361 35.28 2.77 -34.93
C LEU A 361 36.13 3.38 -33.81
N GLY A 362 35.67 3.37 -32.56
CA GLY A 362 36.46 3.95 -31.49
C GLY A 362 36.61 5.48 -31.62
N GLU A 363 37.81 5.98 -31.37
CA GLU A 363 38.18 7.39 -31.53
C GLU A 363 37.96 7.94 -32.94
N ASP A 364 38.05 7.10 -33.97
CA ASP A 364 37.87 7.49 -35.39
C ASP A 364 36.42 7.91 -35.70
N ALA A 365 35.47 7.61 -34.82
CA ALA A 365 34.09 8.09 -34.91
C ALA A 365 33.96 9.58 -34.58
N ALA A 366 34.89 10.17 -33.82
CA ALA A 366 34.75 11.51 -33.26
C ALA A 366 34.51 12.60 -34.33
N PRO A 367 35.24 12.66 -35.47
CA PRO A 367 34.97 13.66 -36.51
C PRO A 367 33.60 13.48 -37.17
N ILE A 368 33.10 12.25 -37.24
CA ILE A 368 31.79 11.93 -37.83
C ILE A 368 30.68 12.44 -36.92
N VAL A 369 30.75 12.08 -35.63
CA VAL A 369 29.77 12.48 -34.62
C VAL A 369 29.80 14.00 -34.42
N GLN A 370 30.98 14.62 -34.42
CA GLN A 370 31.11 16.08 -34.33
C GLN A 370 30.39 16.81 -35.48
N LYS A 371 30.49 16.29 -36.71
CA LYS A 371 29.78 16.86 -37.85
C LYS A 371 28.25 16.75 -37.70
N LEU A 372 27.76 15.64 -37.16
CA LEU A 372 26.33 15.42 -36.90
C LEU A 372 25.83 16.24 -35.70
N TRP A 373 26.70 16.60 -34.77
CA TRP A 373 26.36 17.49 -33.66
C TRP A 373 26.12 18.92 -34.15
N GLN A 374 26.74 19.32 -35.26
CA GLN A 374 26.56 20.64 -35.89
C GLN A 374 25.47 20.65 -36.97
N ASP A 375 24.54 19.69 -36.95
CA ASP A 375 23.44 19.64 -37.92
C ASP A 375 22.42 20.77 -37.72
N ASP A 376 21.76 21.17 -38.80
CA ASP A 376 20.64 22.11 -38.75
C ASP A 376 19.36 21.42 -38.23
N ASP A 377 19.30 20.08 -38.27
CA ASP A 377 18.17 19.31 -37.75
C ASP A 377 18.38 18.95 -36.26
N PRO A 378 17.57 19.50 -35.33
CA PRO A 378 17.73 19.27 -33.91
C PRO A 378 17.62 17.79 -33.49
N ARG A 379 16.93 16.97 -34.28
CA ARG A 379 16.80 15.52 -34.04
C ARG A 379 18.10 14.79 -34.33
N VAL A 380 18.78 15.16 -35.43
CA VAL A 380 20.10 14.61 -35.77
C VAL A 380 21.12 15.00 -34.71
N VAL A 381 21.06 16.24 -34.21
CA VAL A 381 21.89 16.69 -33.08
C VAL A 381 21.61 15.85 -31.82
N ALA A 382 20.34 15.60 -31.47
CA ALA A 382 19.99 14.77 -30.31
C ALA A 382 20.53 13.33 -30.42
N ARG A 383 20.46 12.73 -31.61
CA ARG A 383 21.05 11.40 -31.90
C ARG A 383 22.57 11.41 -31.77
N ALA A 384 23.23 12.48 -32.26
CA ALA A 384 24.67 12.64 -32.15
C ALA A 384 25.13 12.82 -30.70
N VAL A 385 24.40 13.57 -29.88
CA VAL A 385 24.66 13.75 -28.45
C VAL A 385 24.56 12.42 -27.71
N GLN A 386 23.48 11.67 -27.92
CA GLN A 386 23.29 10.33 -27.34
C GLN A 386 24.43 9.39 -27.75
N MET A 387 24.83 9.40 -29.02
CA MET A 387 25.95 8.60 -29.53
C MET A 387 27.28 9.01 -28.89
N ALA A 388 27.54 10.30 -28.72
CA ALA A 388 28.79 10.76 -28.12
C ALA A 388 28.90 10.38 -26.64
N ILE A 389 27.82 10.49 -25.86
CA ILE A 389 27.82 10.16 -24.44
C ILE A 389 28.21 8.69 -24.19
N GLN A 390 27.81 7.79 -25.10
CA GLN A 390 28.13 6.36 -25.06
C GLN A 390 29.64 6.05 -25.20
N HIS A 391 30.45 7.00 -25.70
CA HIS A 391 31.86 6.74 -26.00
C HIS A 391 32.79 7.82 -25.39
N PRO A 392 33.66 7.50 -24.41
CA PRO A 392 34.44 8.48 -23.66
C PRO A 392 35.30 9.44 -24.49
N GLU A 393 35.98 8.90 -25.49
CA GLU A 393 36.89 9.62 -26.37
C GLU A 393 36.13 10.52 -27.35
N VAL A 394 35.02 10.03 -27.91
CA VAL A 394 34.11 10.83 -28.74
C VAL A 394 33.50 11.97 -27.92
N ARG A 395 33.04 11.69 -26.69
CA ARG A 395 32.52 12.68 -25.74
C ARG A 395 33.55 13.76 -25.44
N GLN A 396 34.78 13.38 -25.08
CA GLN A 396 35.84 14.33 -24.75
C GLN A 396 36.17 15.24 -25.95
N MET A 397 36.27 14.66 -27.14
CA MET A 397 36.52 15.43 -28.36
C MET A 397 35.37 16.41 -28.64
N ALA A 398 34.12 15.95 -28.54
CA ALA A 398 32.94 16.78 -28.80
C ALA A 398 32.81 17.96 -27.82
N MET A 399 33.03 17.74 -26.51
CA MET A 399 32.94 18.79 -25.48
C MET A 399 33.96 19.93 -25.66
N THR A 400 35.08 19.70 -26.35
CA THR A 400 36.12 20.73 -26.54
C THR A 400 35.87 21.69 -27.72
N THR A 401 34.79 21.50 -28.48
CA THR A 401 34.67 22.08 -29.83
C THR A 401 33.55 23.12 -30.03
N GLY A 402 32.77 23.45 -29.00
CA GLY A 402 31.85 24.60 -29.03
C GLY A 402 30.69 24.49 -28.05
N GLU A 403 30.09 25.64 -27.73
CA GLU A 403 28.83 25.75 -26.98
C GLU A 403 27.67 25.64 -27.97
N ILE A 404 26.80 24.65 -27.77
CA ILE A 404 25.54 24.51 -28.52
C ILE A 404 24.38 24.79 -27.57
N GLU A 405 23.51 25.70 -27.99
CA GLU A 405 22.26 25.99 -27.30
C GLU A 405 21.27 24.86 -27.61
N TYR A 406 20.95 24.06 -26.60
CA TYR A 406 20.01 22.95 -26.75
C TYR A 406 18.57 23.41 -26.61
N THR A 407 17.68 22.84 -27.42
CA THR A 407 16.24 22.86 -27.11
C THR A 407 15.98 22.06 -25.82
N GLN A 408 14.83 22.28 -25.21
CA GLN A 408 14.44 21.53 -24.00
C GLN A 408 14.38 20.01 -24.22
N GLU A 409 13.96 19.55 -25.40
CA GLU A 409 13.89 18.13 -25.75
C GLU A 409 15.29 17.53 -25.94
N GLN A 410 16.19 18.27 -26.61
CA GLN A 410 17.59 17.88 -26.73
C GLN A 410 18.27 17.80 -25.35
N MET A 411 17.93 18.72 -24.44
CA MET A 411 18.42 18.68 -23.07
C MET A 411 17.91 17.46 -22.31
N CYS A 412 16.62 17.10 -22.44
CA CYS A 412 16.09 15.86 -21.86
C CYS A 412 16.82 14.62 -22.41
N ALA A 413 17.08 14.57 -23.72
CA ALA A 413 17.84 13.48 -24.35
C ALA A 413 19.27 13.37 -23.80
N ALA A 414 19.94 14.51 -23.63
CA ALA A 414 21.29 14.58 -23.06
C ALA A 414 21.32 14.13 -21.60
N VAL A 415 20.39 14.62 -20.78
CA VAL A 415 20.26 14.28 -19.35
C VAL A 415 20.02 12.78 -19.17
N ARG A 416 19.09 12.18 -19.92
CA ARG A 416 18.83 10.72 -19.88
C ARG A 416 20.05 9.90 -20.30
N ALA A 417 20.73 10.31 -21.39
CA ALA A 417 21.92 9.61 -21.85
C ALA A 417 23.07 9.71 -20.83
N ILE A 418 23.28 10.88 -20.22
CA ILE A 418 24.23 11.06 -19.12
C ILE A 418 23.87 10.13 -17.97
N TRP A 419 22.59 10.06 -17.61
CA TRP A 419 22.11 9.22 -16.52
C TRP A 419 22.43 7.74 -16.72
N LEU A 420 22.25 7.25 -17.95
CA LEU A 420 22.47 5.85 -18.33
C LEU A 420 23.96 5.46 -18.40
N TYR A 421 24.82 6.38 -18.84
CA TYR A 421 26.22 6.05 -19.17
C TYR A 421 27.26 6.69 -18.25
N MET A 422 26.88 7.63 -17.39
CA MET A 422 27.81 8.38 -16.54
C MET A 422 27.33 8.44 -15.08
N PRO A 423 27.29 7.30 -14.36
CA PRO A 423 26.77 7.23 -12.99
C PRO A 423 27.49 8.18 -12.02
N THR A 424 28.78 8.44 -12.22
CA THR A 424 29.60 9.32 -11.36
C THR A 424 29.19 10.79 -11.39
N ILE A 425 28.36 11.21 -12.36
CA ILE A 425 27.89 12.60 -12.46
C ILE A 425 26.38 12.75 -12.24
N ARG A 426 25.68 11.71 -11.75
CA ARG A 426 24.25 11.77 -11.46
C ARG A 426 23.91 12.82 -10.38
N GLY A 427 24.69 12.90 -9.30
CA GLY A 427 24.56 13.97 -8.29
C GLY A 427 24.70 15.38 -8.88
N PRO A 428 25.76 15.69 -9.66
CA PRO A 428 25.84 16.94 -10.41
C PRO A 428 24.67 17.23 -11.38
N VAL A 429 24.06 16.20 -11.97
CA VAL A 429 22.85 16.36 -12.79
C VAL A 429 21.64 16.79 -11.93
N ALA A 430 21.53 16.32 -10.69
CA ALA A 430 20.51 16.82 -9.75
C ALA A 430 20.66 18.34 -9.52
N ALA A 431 21.90 18.83 -9.40
CA ALA A 431 22.17 20.26 -9.28
C ALA A 431 21.81 21.08 -10.54
N MET A 432 21.64 20.45 -11.70
CA MET A 432 21.16 21.14 -12.91
C MET A 432 19.73 21.68 -12.74
N TYR A 433 18.94 21.15 -11.79
CA TYR A 433 17.58 21.64 -11.52
C TYR A 433 17.56 23.16 -11.25
N ALA A 434 18.55 23.66 -10.51
CA ALA A 434 18.63 25.06 -10.12
C ALA A 434 18.87 26.04 -11.29
N VAL A 435 19.37 25.55 -12.43
CA VAL A 435 19.85 26.40 -13.54
C VAL A 435 19.03 26.31 -14.81
N TYR A 436 18.19 25.27 -14.99
CA TYR A 436 17.36 25.14 -16.20
C TYR A 436 15.97 25.77 -16.01
N PRO A 437 15.52 26.65 -16.94
CA PRO A 437 14.22 27.32 -16.84
C PRO A 437 13.03 26.50 -17.40
N SER A 438 13.27 25.40 -18.12
CA SER A 438 12.19 24.60 -18.75
C SER A 438 11.57 23.60 -17.77
N ASP A 439 10.24 23.61 -17.66
CA ASP A 439 9.48 22.69 -16.80
C ASP A 439 9.56 21.24 -17.29
N LEU A 440 9.68 21.04 -18.60
CA LEU A 440 9.88 19.71 -19.20
C LEU A 440 11.22 19.09 -18.75
N VAL A 441 12.29 19.89 -18.78
CA VAL A 441 13.63 19.47 -18.33
C VAL A 441 13.63 19.21 -16.82
N ARG A 442 13.02 20.10 -16.04
CA ARG A 442 12.88 19.95 -14.58
C ARG A 442 12.13 18.69 -14.21
N ALA A 443 11.01 18.40 -14.86
CA ALA A 443 10.28 17.16 -14.64
C ALA A 443 11.10 15.92 -15.05
N CYS A 444 11.88 16.01 -16.14
CA CYS A 444 12.84 14.97 -16.53
C CYS A 444 13.87 14.69 -15.44
N ILE A 445 14.46 15.73 -14.85
CA ILE A 445 15.40 15.58 -13.74
C ILE A 445 14.69 15.00 -12.52
N SER A 446 13.51 15.51 -12.15
CA SER A 446 12.75 15.08 -10.96
C SER A 446 12.51 13.58 -10.94
N ARG A 447 12.15 12.98 -12.08
CA ARG A 447 11.93 11.51 -12.18
C ARG A 447 13.22 10.72 -11.95
N LEU A 448 14.34 11.20 -12.46
CA LEU A 448 15.64 10.55 -12.31
C LEU A 448 16.15 10.60 -10.86
N LEU A 449 15.79 11.64 -10.10
CA LEU A 449 16.16 11.75 -8.68
C LEU A 449 15.70 10.55 -7.84
N GLY A 450 14.66 9.83 -8.25
CA GLY A 450 14.17 8.64 -7.57
C GLY A 450 15.14 7.47 -7.53
N GLU A 451 16.18 7.44 -8.38
CA GLU A 451 17.24 6.43 -8.33
C GLU A 451 18.43 6.80 -7.43
N LEU A 452 18.39 7.95 -6.73
CA LEU A 452 19.47 8.42 -5.85
C LEU A 452 19.13 8.18 -4.37
N ASP A 453 20.14 8.13 -3.52
CA ASP A 453 19.92 8.19 -2.07
C ASP A 453 19.35 9.56 -1.65
N TRP A 454 18.66 9.62 -0.49
CA TRP A 454 17.99 10.84 -0.01
C TRP A 454 18.90 12.08 -0.01
N GLU A 455 20.14 11.92 0.45
CA GLU A 455 21.13 13.00 0.56
C GLU A 455 21.42 13.68 -0.78
N ASP A 456 21.39 12.92 -1.88
CA ASP A 456 21.70 13.41 -3.22
C ASP A 456 20.47 13.95 -3.98
N ARG A 457 19.25 13.69 -3.50
CA ARG A 457 18.00 14.17 -4.14
C ARG A 457 17.30 15.32 -3.43
N MET A 458 17.52 15.53 -2.14
CA MET A 458 16.70 16.44 -1.32
C MET A 458 16.62 17.88 -1.88
N ASP A 459 17.77 18.46 -2.28
CA ASP A 459 17.82 19.85 -2.78
C ASP A 459 17.10 19.99 -4.12
N GLY A 460 17.28 19.00 -5.01
CA GLY A 460 16.63 18.96 -6.31
C GLY A 460 15.11 18.84 -6.19
N LEU A 461 14.64 18.02 -5.24
CA LEU A 461 13.22 17.84 -4.96
C LEU A 461 12.59 19.08 -4.31
N LEU A 462 13.26 19.72 -3.35
CA LEU A 462 12.77 20.95 -2.73
C LEU A 462 12.64 22.07 -3.77
N LEU A 463 13.66 22.24 -4.62
CA LEU A 463 13.55 23.16 -5.75
C LEU A 463 12.41 22.77 -6.69
N ALA A 464 12.13 21.48 -6.85
CA ALA A 464 11.00 21.05 -7.67
C ALA A 464 9.65 21.42 -7.08
N ALA A 465 9.47 21.24 -5.78
CA ALA A 465 8.29 21.72 -5.07
C ALA A 465 8.14 23.25 -5.15
N CYS A 466 9.20 24.03 -4.91
CA CYS A 466 9.15 25.50 -4.99
C CYS A 466 8.81 26.02 -6.39
N ASN A 467 9.10 25.24 -7.44
CA ASN A 467 8.79 25.59 -8.82
C ASN A 467 7.51 24.93 -9.35
N HIS A 468 6.83 24.12 -8.54
CA HIS A 468 5.59 23.45 -8.96
C HIS A 468 4.48 24.47 -9.21
N ARG A 469 3.82 24.32 -10.35
CA ARG A 469 2.63 25.12 -10.68
C ARG A 469 1.39 24.28 -10.43
N ALA A 470 0.51 24.79 -9.57
CA ALA A 470 -0.75 24.12 -9.25
C ALA A 470 -1.51 23.72 -10.53
N GLY A 471 -1.95 22.46 -10.58
CA GLY A 471 -2.63 21.87 -11.74
C GLY A 471 -1.71 21.27 -12.82
N ASP A 472 -0.39 21.46 -12.77
CA ASP A 472 0.55 20.76 -13.65
C ASP A 472 0.75 19.31 -13.17
N ARG A 473 -0.22 18.44 -13.50
CA ARG A 473 -0.24 17.02 -13.09
C ARG A 473 1.04 16.28 -13.48
N ALA A 474 1.63 16.59 -14.64
CA ALA A 474 2.86 15.94 -15.09
C ALA A 474 4.06 16.30 -14.20
N ALA A 475 4.18 17.57 -13.80
CA ALA A 475 5.18 18.02 -12.84
C ALA A 475 4.98 17.35 -11.48
N LEU A 476 3.73 17.36 -10.98
CA LEU A 476 3.38 16.80 -9.68
C LEU A 476 3.72 15.31 -9.58
N GLU A 477 3.33 14.53 -10.58
CA GLU A 477 3.64 13.10 -10.63
C GLU A 477 5.14 12.84 -10.77
N SER A 478 5.87 13.71 -11.48
CA SER A 478 7.33 13.63 -11.61
C SER A 478 8.06 13.90 -10.29
N ILE A 479 7.56 14.87 -9.51
CA ILE A 479 8.06 15.16 -8.15
C ILE A 479 7.80 13.95 -7.24
N GLY A 480 6.59 13.39 -7.29
CA GLY A 480 6.25 12.21 -6.50
C GLY A 480 7.01 10.94 -6.91
N ILE A 481 7.43 10.80 -8.17
CA ILE A 481 8.35 9.73 -8.60
C ILE A 481 9.74 9.95 -7.97
N GLY A 482 10.24 11.19 -7.97
CA GLY A 482 11.53 11.51 -7.36
C GLY A 482 11.56 11.38 -5.83
N ALA A 483 10.44 11.68 -5.16
CA ALA A 483 10.29 11.57 -3.71
C ALA A 483 9.97 10.15 -3.20
N ARG A 484 9.81 9.18 -4.11
CA ARG A 484 9.38 7.83 -3.77
C ARG A 484 10.26 7.19 -2.69
N GLY A 485 9.61 6.69 -1.64
CA GLY A 485 10.25 6.05 -0.48
C GLY A 485 10.74 7.03 0.60
N TYR A 486 10.55 8.34 0.39
CA TYR A 486 10.94 9.43 1.30
C TYR A 486 9.84 10.51 1.38
N GLU A 487 8.57 10.11 1.23
CA GLU A 487 7.43 11.01 1.18
C GLU A 487 7.30 11.86 2.46
N PHE A 488 7.59 11.26 3.63
CA PHE A 488 7.57 11.95 4.91
C PHE A 488 8.73 12.95 5.05
N GLU A 489 9.98 12.52 4.80
CA GLU A 489 11.16 13.38 4.86
C GLU A 489 11.05 14.56 3.91
N PHE A 490 10.46 14.33 2.74
CA PHE A 490 10.21 15.38 1.78
C PHE A 490 9.11 16.35 2.22
N LEU A 491 8.02 15.85 2.83
CA LEU A 491 7.00 16.70 3.42
C LEU A 491 7.58 17.60 4.53
N ASP A 492 8.40 17.03 5.42
CA ASP A 492 9.06 17.74 6.52
C ASP A 492 9.99 18.85 6.00
N LEU A 493 10.78 18.55 4.96
CA LEU A 493 11.66 19.52 4.31
C LEU A 493 10.90 20.72 3.72
N MET A 494 9.66 20.52 3.24
CA MET A 494 8.87 21.58 2.62
C MET A 494 8.21 22.53 3.63
N VAL A 495 8.12 22.17 4.91
CA VAL A 495 7.41 22.97 5.92
C VAL A 495 7.96 24.40 5.99
N GLU A 496 9.30 24.54 6.06
CA GLU A 496 9.94 25.86 6.09
C GLU A 496 9.69 26.65 4.79
N ALA A 497 9.74 25.98 3.63
CA ALA A 497 9.50 26.63 2.34
C ALA A 497 8.04 27.11 2.17
N VAL A 498 7.07 26.40 2.76
CA VAL A 498 5.67 26.85 2.83
C VAL A 498 5.54 28.06 3.75
N ASP A 499 6.15 28.04 4.93
CA ASP A 499 6.11 29.14 5.90
C ASP A 499 6.77 30.43 5.36
N LEU A 500 7.84 30.29 4.58
CA LEU A 500 8.51 31.38 3.87
C LEU A 500 7.73 31.87 2.63
N GLY A 501 6.67 31.16 2.23
CA GLY A 501 5.87 31.47 1.05
C GLY A 501 6.55 31.15 -0.29
N GLU A 502 7.59 30.32 -0.27
CA GLU A 502 8.28 29.83 -1.48
C GLU A 502 7.44 28.77 -2.20
N ILE A 503 6.71 27.96 -1.44
CA ILE A 503 5.66 27.07 -1.96
C ILE A 503 4.31 27.72 -1.66
N ASN A 504 3.55 28.05 -2.70
CA ASN A 504 2.22 28.63 -2.52
C ASN A 504 1.19 27.57 -2.10
N GLU A 505 0.11 28.02 -1.47
CA GLU A 505 -0.94 27.17 -0.91
C GLU A 505 -1.62 26.24 -1.93
N ALA A 506 -1.75 26.64 -3.20
CA ALA A 506 -2.31 25.76 -4.22
C ALA A 506 -1.33 24.65 -4.63
N ALA A 507 -0.03 24.97 -4.78
CA ALA A 507 1.01 23.99 -5.04
C ALA A 507 1.22 23.04 -3.85
N TYR A 508 1.11 23.55 -2.62
CA TYR A 508 1.23 22.71 -1.42
C TYR A 508 0.10 21.68 -1.31
N ARG A 509 -1.14 22.04 -1.66
CA ARG A 509 -2.25 21.07 -1.74
C ARG A 509 -1.99 19.95 -2.73
N ASP A 510 -1.53 20.28 -3.93
CA ASP A 510 -1.14 19.29 -4.93
C ASP A 510 -0.11 18.30 -4.34
N LEU A 511 0.91 18.81 -3.66
CA LEU A 511 1.98 18.01 -3.05
C LEU A 511 1.48 17.15 -1.89
N LEU A 512 0.62 17.68 -1.00
CA LEU A 512 -0.02 16.91 0.08
C LEU A 512 -0.82 15.72 -0.48
N TRP A 513 -1.63 15.98 -1.50
CA TRP A 513 -2.42 14.95 -2.17
C TRP A 513 -1.53 13.90 -2.85
N ARG A 514 -0.44 14.33 -3.50
CA ARG A 514 0.43 13.41 -4.23
C ARG A 514 1.28 12.53 -3.31
N LEU A 515 1.81 13.09 -2.23
CA LEU A 515 2.71 12.38 -1.32
C LEU A 515 1.93 11.57 -0.28
N HIS A 516 0.88 12.16 0.28
CA HIS A 516 -0.04 11.56 1.26
C HIS A 516 0.59 10.64 2.33
N PRO A 517 1.75 10.98 2.94
CA PRO A 517 2.19 10.26 4.14
C PRO A 517 1.19 10.49 5.29
N VAL A 518 1.25 9.70 6.36
CA VAL A 518 0.29 9.83 7.47
C VAL A 518 0.30 11.23 8.10
N GLU A 519 1.44 11.90 8.10
CA GLU A 519 1.63 13.27 8.60
C GLU A 519 0.95 14.34 7.72
N ALA A 520 0.58 14.00 6.49
CA ALA A 520 -0.22 14.87 5.63
C ALA A 520 -1.72 14.87 6.00
N VAL A 521 -2.19 13.92 6.81
CA VAL A 521 -3.63 13.80 7.14
C VAL A 521 -4.16 15.04 7.85
N GLU A 522 -3.45 15.55 8.86
CA GLU A 522 -3.85 16.76 9.60
C GLU A 522 -3.91 18.01 8.70
N PRO A 523 -2.85 18.36 7.93
CA PRO A 523 -2.90 19.51 7.04
C PRO A 523 -3.92 19.35 5.90
N MET A 524 -4.19 18.13 5.43
CA MET A 524 -5.28 17.88 4.47
C MET A 524 -6.66 18.06 5.12
N LEU A 525 -6.88 17.53 6.32
CA LEU A 525 -8.15 17.66 7.05
C LEU A 525 -8.49 19.13 7.30
N ALA A 526 -7.52 19.93 7.75
CA ALA A 526 -7.70 21.37 7.96
C ALA A 526 -8.21 22.08 6.70
N ARG A 527 -7.67 21.73 5.53
CA ARG A 527 -8.05 22.30 4.23
C ARG A 527 -9.37 21.74 3.72
N ALA A 528 -9.64 20.46 3.96
CA ALA A 528 -10.93 19.84 3.65
C ALA A 528 -12.09 20.46 4.45
N MET A 529 -11.81 20.99 5.65
CA MET A 529 -12.76 21.71 6.51
C MET A 529 -12.87 23.21 6.18
N ASP A 530 -11.94 23.78 5.43
CA ASP A 530 -11.90 25.23 5.15
C ASP A 530 -12.95 25.62 4.09
N GLU A 531 -14.05 26.21 4.56
CA GLU A 531 -15.13 26.73 3.69
C GLU A 531 -14.70 27.94 2.83
N SER A 532 -13.55 28.56 3.11
CA SER A 532 -13.01 29.65 2.28
C SER A 532 -12.37 29.16 0.97
N LEU A 533 -11.97 27.87 0.93
CA LEU A 533 -11.54 27.22 -0.30
C LEU A 533 -12.74 26.93 -1.22
N ASP A 534 -12.48 26.68 -2.49
CA ASP A 534 -13.53 26.18 -3.38
C ASP A 534 -13.76 24.68 -3.16
N ARG A 535 -14.87 24.18 -3.71
CA ARG A 535 -15.25 22.77 -3.60
C ARG A 535 -14.15 21.84 -4.12
N GLU A 536 -13.51 22.17 -5.24
CA GLU A 536 -12.51 21.29 -5.87
C GLU A 536 -11.24 21.20 -5.03
N ALA A 537 -10.81 22.30 -4.43
CA ALA A 537 -9.70 22.30 -3.47
C ALA A 537 -10.00 21.46 -2.22
N ARG A 538 -11.22 21.55 -1.67
CA ARG A 538 -11.64 20.68 -0.54
C ARG A 538 -11.72 19.22 -0.96
N LYS A 539 -12.34 18.94 -2.10
CA LYS A 539 -12.48 17.60 -2.66
C LYS A 539 -11.12 16.94 -2.85
N LEU A 540 -10.14 17.67 -3.39
CA LEU A 540 -8.77 17.18 -3.54
C LEU A 540 -8.20 16.71 -2.19
N MET A 541 -8.43 17.44 -1.09
CA MET A 541 -7.96 17.03 0.23
C MET A 541 -8.71 15.81 0.78
N VAL A 542 -10.03 15.73 0.57
CA VAL A 542 -10.82 14.54 0.89
C VAL A 542 -10.27 13.32 0.16
N ASP A 543 -10.08 13.43 -1.17
CA ASP A 543 -9.48 12.37 -1.97
C ASP A 543 -8.10 11.98 -1.43
N GLY A 544 -7.23 12.95 -1.13
CA GLY A 544 -5.88 12.69 -0.61
C GLY A 544 -5.86 11.89 0.70
N ILE A 545 -6.72 12.24 1.65
CA ILE A 545 -6.88 11.49 2.91
C ILE A 545 -7.29 10.03 2.62
N ALA A 546 -8.12 9.80 1.60
CA ALA A 546 -8.58 8.45 1.26
C ALA A 546 -7.48 7.51 0.74
N PHE A 547 -6.30 8.00 0.39
CA PHE A 547 -5.14 7.19 -0.02
C PHE A 547 -4.12 6.95 1.11
N CYS A 548 -4.32 7.55 2.28
CA CYS A 548 -3.49 7.28 3.46
C CYS A 548 -3.94 5.98 4.15
N GLU A 549 -3.08 4.97 4.22
CA GLU A 549 -3.31 3.71 4.94
C GLU A 549 -3.03 3.86 6.44
N ALA A 550 -3.83 4.67 7.13
CA ALA A 550 -3.65 4.94 8.55
C ALA A 550 -4.98 5.13 9.28
N ARG A 551 -5.01 4.76 10.57
CA ARG A 551 -6.15 5.04 11.47
C ARG A 551 -6.51 6.51 11.48
N ALA A 552 -5.52 7.40 11.54
CA ALA A 552 -5.71 8.86 11.53
C ALA A 552 -6.49 9.34 10.30
N ALA A 553 -6.25 8.74 9.12
CA ALA A 553 -6.96 9.06 7.89
C ALA A 553 -8.43 8.62 7.96
N ALA A 554 -8.68 7.42 8.50
CA ALA A 554 -10.03 6.93 8.72
C ALA A 554 -10.79 7.75 9.77
N ASP A 555 -10.12 8.22 10.84
CA ASP A 555 -10.68 9.16 11.82
C ASP A 555 -11.02 10.49 11.12
N ALA A 556 -10.09 11.08 10.38
CA ALA A 556 -10.28 12.34 9.64
C ALA A 556 -11.44 12.26 8.63
N MET A 557 -11.55 11.16 7.89
CA MET A 557 -12.64 10.95 6.94
C MET A 557 -13.99 10.79 7.64
N PHE A 558 -14.03 10.12 8.79
CA PHE A 558 -15.23 10.02 9.61
C PHE A 558 -15.70 11.39 10.12
N VAL A 559 -14.76 12.23 10.54
CA VAL A 559 -15.02 13.63 10.93
C VAL A 559 -15.60 14.44 9.76
N LEU A 560 -14.99 14.35 8.57
CA LEU A 560 -15.45 15.04 7.36
C LEU A 560 -16.87 14.60 6.95
N TRP A 561 -17.18 13.31 7.10
CA TRP A 561 -18.53 12.81 6.84
C TRP A 561 -19.57 13.39 7.82
N HIS A 562 -19.28 13.53 9.10
CA HIS A 562 -20.31 13.97 10.06
C HIS A 562 -20.39 15.49 10.22
N THR A 563 -19.25 16.17 10.12
CA THR A 563 -19.13 17.60 10.47
C THR A 563 -18.50 18.44 9.37
N GLY A 564 -18.03 17.82 8.30
CA GLY A 564 -17.42 18.53 7.19
C GLY A 564 -18.41 19.35 6.35
N PRO A 565 -17.88 20.21 5.47
CA PRO A 565 -18.66 21.04 4.56
C PRO A 565 -19.67 20.23 3.75
N ALA A 566 -20.88 20.78 3.60
CA ALA A 566 -22.01 20.06 3.00
C ALA A 566 -21.78 19.60 1.56
N ASP A 567 -20.87 20.25 0.82
CA ASP A 567 -20.60 19.97 -0.59
C ASP A 567 -19.59 18.85 -0.86
N THR A 568 -18.89 18.38 0.18
CA THR A 568 -17.95 17.24 0.14
C THR A 568 -18.33 16.12 1.12
N ARG A 569 -19.35 16.32 1.96
CA ARG A 569 -19.79 15.37 2.98
C ARG A 569 -20.15 13.97 2.46
N GLU A 570 -20.94 13.89 1.39
CA GLU A 570 -21.32 12.60 0.80
C GLU A 570 -20.13 11.90 0.11
N GLU A 571 -19.15 12.67 -0.37
CA GLU A 571 -17.93 12.12 -0.93
C GLU A 571 -17.04 11.55 0.18
N ALA A 572 -16.91 12.25 1.31
CA ALA A 572 -16.22 11.74 2.50
C ALA A 572 -16.90 10.48 3.07
N ARG A 573 -18.24 10.45 3.09
CA ARG A 573 -19.01 9.26 3.46
C ARG A 573 -18.66 8.07 2.57
N TRP A 574 -18.72 8.28 1.26
CA TRP A 574 -18.45 7.21 0.30
C TRP A 574 -17.01 6.69 0.45
N TRP A 575 -16.03 7.57 0.60
CA TRP A 575 -14.64 7.18 0.83
C TRP A 575 -14.47 6.38 2.13
N PHE A 576 -15.09 6.82 3.23
CA PHE A 576 -15.05 6.08 4.49
C PHE A 576 -15.60 4.67 4.34
N GLN A 577 -16.75 4.52 3.70
CA GLN A 577 -17.35 3.22 3.45
C GLN A 577 -16.47 2.36 2.53
N ASN A 578 -16.03 2.90 1.40
CA ASN A 578 -15.21 2.19 0.44
C ASN A 578 -13.90 1.71 1.06
N ARG A 579 -13.20 2.56 1.81
CA ARG A 579 -11.89 2.22 2.40
C ARG A 579 -12.00 1.32 3.63
N SER A 580 -13.11 1.36 4.37
CA SER A 580 -13.35 0.45 5.51
C SER A 580 -13.39 -1.03 5.09
N GLU A 581 -13.71 -1.31 3.82
CA GLU A 581 -13.67 -2.67 3.27
C GLU A 581 -12.27 -3.10 2.78
N ASN A 582 -11.30 -2.18 2.75
CA ASN A 582 -9.92 -2.43 2.29
C ASN A 582 -8.85 -1.76 3.17
N LEU A 583 -8.28 -0.62 2.74
CA LEU A 583 -7.15 0.08 3.38
C LEU A 583 -7.40 0.36 4.88
N TRP A 584 -8.65 0.60 5.27
CA TRP A 584 -9.01 0.93 6.65
C TRP A 584 -9.70 -0.21 7.40
N ARG A 585 -9.76 -1.41 6.80
CA ARG A 585 -10.39 -2.57 7.44
C ARG A 585 -9.77 -2.90 8.80
N ALA A 586 -8.44 -2.78 8.92
CA ALA A 586 -7.75 -2.99 10.20
C ALA A 586 -8.10 -1.94 11.28
N PHE A 587 -8.61 -0.77 10.88
CA PHE A 587 -8.91 0.36 11.76
C PHE A 587 -10.40 0.55 12.00
N THR A 588 -11.25 -0.16 11.27
CA THR A 588 -12.70 -0.06 11.34
C THR A 588 -13.21 -1.43 11.77
N PRO A 589 -13.50 -1.65 13.07
CA PRO A 589 -13.95 -2.94 13.53
C PRO A 589 -15.17 -3.39 12.72
N GLU A 590 -15.13 -4.62 12.21
CA GLU A 590 -16.34 -5.32 11.78
C GLU A 590 -17.31 -5.36 12.97
N VAL A 591 -18.60 -5.09 12.72
CA VAL A 591 -19.64 -5.48 13.68
C VAL A 591 -19.80 -7.01 13.57
N ASP A 592 -18.79 -7.72 14.07
CA ASP A 592 -18.73 -9.18 14.08
C ASP A 592 -19.71 -9.70 15.15
N GLY A 593 -20.79 -10.35 14.71
CA GLY A 593 -21.92 -10.80 15.53
C GLY A 593 -21.65 -12.01 16.44
N GLY A 594 -20.62 -11.95 17.28
CA GLY A 594 -20.14 -13.10 18.06
C GLY A 594 -20.20 -13.03 19.59
N ASP A 595 -20.06 -11.85 20.21
CA ASP A 595 -19.93 -11.76 21.67
C ASP A 595 -21.19 -11.17 22.35
N PHE A 596 -22.00 -12.05 22.93
CA PHE A 596 -23.15 -11.70 23.79
C PHE A 596 -22.89 -12.03 25.27
N GLY A 597 -21.61 -12.14 25.68
CA GLY A 597 -21.24 -12.52 27.04
C GLY A 597 -21.79 -13.88 27.46
N ALA A 598 -22.44 -13.94 28.64
CA ALA A 598 -23.06 -15.16 29.15
C ALA A 598 -24.46 -15.44 28.57
N ALA A 599 -24.96 -14.61 27.65
CA ALA A 599 -26.31 -14.75 27.12
C ALA A 599 -26.46 -16.02 26.28
N THR A 600 -27.63 -16.64 26.36
CA THR A 600 -27.96 -17.84 25.59
C THR A 600 -29.05 -17.55 24.58
N ARG A 601 -28.87 -17.99 23.32
CA ARG A 601 -29.91 -17.84 22.29
C ARG A 601 -31.11 -18.69 22.65
N ARG A 602 -32.22 -18.04 22.99
CA ARG A 602 -33.47 -18.73 23.36
C ARG A 602 -34.41 -18.87 22.17
N TRP A 603 -34.25 -18.06 21.11
CA TRP A 603 -35.11 -18.11 19.93
C TRP A 603 -34.39 -17.60 18.67
N SER A 604 -34.78 -18.12 17.51
CA SER A 604 -34.41 -17.63 16.18
C SER A 604 -35.58 -17.82 15.21
N SER A 605 -35.73 -16.88 14.27
CA SER A 605 -36.67 -16.94 13.16
C SER A 605 -36.22 -17.87 12.02
N GLY A 606 -34.92 -18.17 11.94
CA GLY A 606 -34.24 -18.60 10.71
C GLY A 606 -34.18 -17.47 9.66
N VAL A 607 -33.34 -17.63 8.64
CA VAL A 607 -33.22 -16.65 7.54
C VAL A 607 -34.57 -16.48 6.83
N MET A 608 -35.03 -15.23 6.70
CA MET A 608 -36.30 -14.87 6.09
C MET A 608 -36.17 -13.63 5.19
N GLY A 609 -36.77 -13.69 3.99
CA GLY A 609 -36.86 -12.54 3.06
C GLY A 609 -38.28 -11.97 2.92
N GLN A 610 -39.29 -12.58 3.56
CA GLN A 610 -40.68 -12.11 3.56
C GLN A 610 -41.49 -12.74 4.71
N GLY A 611 -42.67 -12.17 5.00
CA GLY A 611 -43.62 -12.68 6.00
C GLY A 611 -43.32 -12.30 7.45
N LEU A 612 -44.23 -12.70 8.35
CA LEU A 612 -44.12 -12.49 9.80
C LEU A 612 -43.76 -13.78 10.57
N ARG A 613 -43.14 -13.60 11.72
CA ARG A 613 -42.92 -14.64 12.75
C ARG A 613 -43.30 -14.12 14.13
N ASP A 614 -43.96 -14.96 14.92
CA ASP A 614 -44.24 -14.68 16.33
C ASP A 614 -43.03 -15.09 17.17
N VAL A 615 -42.64 -14.19 18.07
CA VAL A 615 -41.60 -14.40 19.09
C VAL A 615 -42.30 -14.68 20.41
N ASP A 616 -41.91 -15.76 21.09
CA ASP A 616 -42.40 -16.06 22.44
C ASP A 616 -41.31 -16.77 23.26
N VAL A 617 -40.66 -16.03 24.15
CA VAL A 617 -39.45 -16.43 24.88
C VAL A 617 -39.68 -16.38 26.38
N ASP A 618 -39.23 -17.43 27.10
CA ASP A 618 -39.19 -17.44 28.56
C ASP A 618 -38.05 -16.55 29.06
N VAL A 619 -38.39 -15.55 29.87
CA VAL A 619 -37.44 -14.59 30.48
C VAL A 619 -37.53 -14.61 32.01
N SER A 620 -38.20 -15.62 32.58
CA SER A 620 -38.46 -15.71 34.03
C SER A 620 -37.20 -15.75 34.91
N THR A 621 -36.06 -16.12 34.33
CA THR A 621 -34.74 -16.16 34.99
C THR A 621 -33.77 -15.09 34.48
N GLY A 622 -34.14 -14.37 33.42
CA GLY A 622 -33.26 -13.45 32.70
C GLY A 622 -33.34 -12.03 33.25
N GLN A 623 -32.22 -11.31 33.21
CA GLN A 623 -32.19 -9.88 33.54
C GLN A 623 -31.92 -8.99 32.33
N ARG A 624 -31.26 -9.52 31.29
CA ARG A 624 -31.02 -8.83 30.02
C ARG A 624 -31.52 -9.65 28.85
N LEU A 625 -32.13 -8.96 27.89
CA LEU A 625 -32.72 -9.50 26.68
C LEU A 625 -32.12 -8.80 25.47
N TRP A 626 -31.42 -9.52 24.61
CA TRP A 626 -30.91 -8.99 23.35
C TRP A 626 -31.84 -9.38 22.20
N LEU A 627 -32.32 -8.39 21.47
CA LEU A 627 -33.07 -8.53 20.22
C LEU A 627 -32.09 -8.30 19.06
N VAL A 628 -31.78 -9.33 18.29
CA VAL A 628 -30.70 -9.31 17.29
C VAL A 628 -31.28 -9.57 15.91
N VAL A 629 -30.78 -8.87 14.90
CA VAL A 629 -31.09 -9.09 13.49
C VAL A 629 -29.77 -9.27 12.74
N THR A 630 -29.60 -10.38 12.02
CA THR A 630 -28.45 -10.56 11.12
C THR A 630 -28.87 -10.42 9.66
N ASP A 631 -27.94 -10.13 8.77
CA ASP A 631 -28.10 -9.97 7.30
C ASP A 631 -28.42 -11.27 6.54
N GLY A 632 -28.76 -12.35 7.25
CA GLY A 632 -29.04 -13.66 6.66
C GLY A 632 -27.90 -14.29 5.86
N GLY A 633 -26.72 -13.66 5.78
CA GLY A 633 -25.55 -14.10 5.02
C GLY A 633 -25.57 -13.79 3.51
N ASP A 634 -26.35 -12.81 3.04
CA ASP A 634 -26.42 -12.45 1.62
C ASP A 634 -25.57 -11.21 1.23
N GLY A 635 -25.14 -10.41 2.20
CA GLY A 635 -24.31 -9.22 2.00
C GLY A 635 -24.99 -8.08 1.25
N HIS A 636 -26.33 -8.04 1.23
CA HIS A 636 -27.08 -6.93 0.67
C HIS A 636 -27.21 -5.76 1.68
N SER A 637 -27.63 -4.58 1.20
CA SER A 637 -27.76 -3.36 2.01
C SER A 637 -29.21 -2.95 2.25
N CYS A 638 -30.17 -3.79 1.88
CA CYS A 638 -31.61 -3.49 1.96
C CYS A 638 -32.35 -4.28 3.03
N ASP A 639 -31.60 -4.76 4.02
CA ASP A 639 -32.01 -5.67 5.07
C ASP A 639 -32.67 -4.95 6.23
N TRP A 640 -33.75 -4.24 5.92
CA TRP A 640 -34.53 -3.52 6.92
C TRP A 640 -35.45 -4.51 7.64
N ALA A 641 -35.56 -4.36 8.95
CA ALA A 641 -36.15 -5.35 9.83
C ALA A 641 -36.95 -4.66 10.93
N ASP A 642 -38.16 -5.16 11.20
CA ASP A 642 -39.05 -4.60 12.19
C ASP A 642 -39.33 -5.60 13.34
N TRP A 643 -39.15 -5.13 14.57
CA TRP A 643 -39.69 -5.74 15.79
C TRP A 643 -41.02 -5.07 16.13
N LEU A 644 -42.10 -5.83 16.15
CA LEU A 644 -43.49 -5.34 16.18
C LEU A 644 -44.18 -5.74 17.48
N ASP A 645 -44.81 -4.77 18.14
CA ASP A 645 -45.50 -4.93 19.43
C ASP A 645 -44.70 -5.68 20.53
N PRO A 646 -43.39 -5.40 20.74
CA PRO A 646 -42.61 -6.09 21.76
C PRO A 646 -43.20 -5.84 23.16
N THR A 647 -43.46 -6.92 23.91
CA THR A 647 -44.24 -6.91 25.16
C THR A 647 -43.74 -7.97 26.14
N PHE A 648 -43.55 -7.61 27.41
CA PHE A 648 -43.36 -8.56 28.50
C PHE A 648 -44.71 -8.99 29.09
N LEU A 649 -44.88 -10.28 29.40
CA LEU A 649 -45.97 -10.80 30.21
C LEU A 649 -45.49 -10.96 31.65
N MET A 650 -46.10 -10.24 32.58
CA MET A 650 -45.78 -10.28 34.00
C MET A 650 -46.37 -11.52 34.69
N GLU A 651 -45.91 -11.85 35.89
CA GLU A 651 -46.36 -13.00 36.69
C GLU A 651 -47.88 -13.01 36.95
N ASP A 652 -48.50 -11.84 37.07
CA ASP A 652 -49.96 -11.69 37.23
C ASP A 652 -50.75 -11.79 35.91
N GLY A 653 -50.05 -12.03 34.80
CA GLY A 653 -50.60 -12.12 33.44
C GLY A 653 -50.85 -10.78 32.77
N SER A 654 -50.46 -9.66 33.38
CA SER A 654 -50.58 -8.34 32.76
C SER A 654 -49.50 -8.12 31.68
N PRO A 655 -49.85 -7.49 30.53
CA PRO A 655 -48.88 -7.13 29.50
C PRO A 655 -48.19 -5.80 29.81
N LEU A 656 -46.87 -5.74 29.66
CA LEU A 656 -46.03 -4.55 29.78
C LEU A 656 -45.30 -4.30 28.45
N PRO A 657 -45.77 -3.35 27.61
CA PRO A 657 -45.14 -3.04 26.33
C PRO A 657 -43.71 -2.52 26.50
N VAL A 658 -42.79 -2.99 25.67
CA VAL A 658 -41.42 -2.47 25.59
C VAL A 658 -41.43 -1.20 24.75
N ARG A 659 -40.97 -0.10 25.32
CA ARG A 659 -41.04 1.25 24.71
C ARG A 659 -39.69 1.95 24.57
N GLY A 660 -38.60 1.23 24.86
CA GLY A 660 -37.23 1.72 24.77
C GLY A 660 -36.26 0.57 24.94
N TRP A 661 -34.98 0.88 24.83
CA TRP A 661 -33.85 -0.04 24.95
C TRP A 661 -32.76 0.62 25.79
N ASP A 662 -31.87 -0.22 26.33
CA ASP A 662 -30.70 0.20 27.10
C ASP A 662 -29.55 0.56 26.14
N SER A 663 -29.36 -0.25 25.10
CA SER A 663 -28.46 0.06 23.99
C SER A 663 -29.02 -0.49 22.67
N ALA A 664 -28.69 0.13 21.55
CA ALA A 664 -29.01 -0.38 20.22
C ALA A 664 -27.91 -0.02 19.23
N GLU A 665 -27.51 -0.99 18.42
CA GLU A 665 -26.48 -0.86 17.40
C GLU A 665 -26.96 -1.48 16.10
N GLN A 666 -26.56 -0.92 14.95
CA GLN A 666 -26.90 -1.47 13.66
C GLN A 666 -25.92 -1.07 12.54
N GLY A 667 -25.86 -1.85 11.46
CA GLY A 667 -24.95 -1.66 10.34
C GLY A 667 -25.20 -0.40 9.52
N TRP A 668 -26.42 0.15 9.54
CA TRP A 668 -26.77 1.37 8.82
C TRP A 668 -27.91 2.14 9.50
N GLY A 669 -27.77 3.46 9.67
CA GLY A 669 -28.79 4.31 10.30
C GLY A 669 -28.90 4.13 11.83
N MET A 670 -30.04 4.48 12.42
CA MET A 670 -30.32 4.28 13.85
C MET A 670 -31.56 3.41 14.05
N THR A 671 -31.60 2.66 15.15
CA THR A 671 -32.83 1.97 15.58
C THR A 671 -33.88 3.02 15.92
N ARG A 672 -35.10 2.87 15.40
CA ARG A 672 -36.17 3.86 15.60
C ARG A 672 -37.35 3.25 16.34
N LEU A 673 -37.84 3.99 17.33
CA LEU A 673 -39.08 3.68 18.02
C LEU A 673 -40.29 4.07 17.16
N ASP A 674 -41.24 3.15 17.01
CA ASP A 674 -42.52 3.29 16.31
C ASP A 674 -42.38 3.72 14.82
N LYS A 675 -41.18 3.56 14.23
CA LYS A 675 -40.85 3.86 12.84
C LYS A 675 -39.87 2.83 12.28
N ASN A 676 -39.91 2.58 10.97
CA ASN A 676 -38.92 1.71 10.31
C ASN A 676 -37.53 2.38 10.22
N ALA A 677 -36.50 1.65 9.78
CA ALA A 677 -35.11 2.15 9.72
C ALA A 677 -34.95 3.49 8.95
N GLY A 678 -35.72 3.68 7.88
CA GLY A 678 -35.75 4.92 7.08
C GLY A 678 -36.61 6.05 7.66
N GLY A 679 -37.24 5.87 8.82
CA GLY A 679 -38.10 6.88 9.47
C GLY A 679 -39.55 6.91 8.98
N GLY A 680 -39.96 5.94 8.18
CA GLY A 680 -41.32 5.69 7.73
C GLY A 680 -42.15 4.84 8.71
N LEU A 681 -43.25 4.27 8.22
CA LEU A 681 -44.11 3.38 9.00
C LEU A 681 -43.43 2.01 9.18
N LEU A 682 -43.59 1.40 10.37
CA LEU A 682 -43.29 -0.02 10.56
C LEU A 682 -44.27 -0.83 9.72
N GLN A 683 -43.79 -1.42 8.64
CA GLN A 683 -44.66 -2.09 7.68
C GLN A 683 -44.02 -3.40 7.23
N VAL A 684 -44.69 -4.52 7.49
CA VAL A 684 -44.29 -5.81 6.94
C VAL A 684 -45.36 -6.26 5.96
N GLU A 685 -44.96 -6.44 4.70
CA GLU A 685 -45.88 -6.67 3.57
C GLU A 685 -46.98 -5.57 3.51
N ASP A 686 -48.26 -5.96 3.50
CA ASP A 686 -49.41 -5.03 3.47
C ASP A 686 -49.87 -4.60 4.88
N MET A 687 -49.17 -5.01 5.95
CA MET A 687 -49.57 -4.76 7.33
C MET A 687 -48.75 -3.63 7.94
N VAL A 688 -49.45 -2.58 8.40
CA VAL A 688 -48.84 -1.44 9.10
C VAL A 688 -49.03 -1.60 10.60
N PHE A 689 -47.95 -1.40 11.34
CA PHE A 689 -47.92 -1.44 12.79
C PHE A 689 -47.62 -0.06 13.36
N GLN A 690 -48.22 0.24 14.51
CA GLN A 690 -48.03 1.54 15.16
C GLN A 690 -46.96 1.52 16.24
N LYS A 691 -46.49 0.34 16.65
CA LYS A 691 -45.63 0.17 17.81
C LYS A 691 -44.55 -0.86 17.54
N GLY A 692 -43.30 -0.51 17.81
CA GLY A 692 -42.18 -1.41 17.55
C GLY A 692 -40.83 -0.72 17.40
N PHE A 693 -39.81 -1.48 16.99
CA PHE A 693 -38.47 -1.01 16.68
C PHE A 693 -38.12 -1.34 15.24
N GLY A 694 -37.74 -0.33 14.45
CA GLY A 694 -37.25 -0.52 13.09
C GLY A 694 -35.72 -0.45 13.05
N THR A 695 -35.08 -1.42 12.40
CA THR A 695 -33.62 -1.58 12.33
C THR A 695 -33.13 -1.95 10.94
N HIS A 696 -31.82 -1.81 10.70
CA HIS A 696 -31.13 -2.34 9.52
C HIS A 696 -30.16 -3.44 9.96
N ALA A 697 -30.12 -4.58 9.28
CA ALA A 697 -29.22 -5.68 9.64
C ALA A 697 -27.76 -5.45 9.19
N ASN A 698 -26.73 -5.81 9.96
CA ASN A 698 -26.75 -6.45 11.28
C ASN A 698 -27.15 -5.44 12.39
N ALA A 699 -28.04 -5.82 13.30
CA ALA A 699 -28.50 -5.02 14.43
C ALA A 699 -28.57 -5.80 15.74
N ARG A 700 -28.38 -5.12 16.88
CA ARG A 700 -28.66 -5.62 18.23
C ARG A 700 -29.32 -4.53 19.08
N ILE A 701 -30.33 -4.91 19.84
CA ILE A 701 -31.06 -4.04 20.79
C ILE A 701 -31.04 -4.73 22.14
N LEU A 702 -30.42 -4.12 23.15
CA LEU A 702 -30.46 -4.57 24.53
C LEU A 702 -31.68 -4.01 25.24
N VAL A 703 -32.47 -4.87 25.86
CA VAL A 703 -33.62 -4.52 26.68
C VAL A 703 -33.46 -5.16 28.06
N VAL A 704 -33.65 -4.39 29.13
CA VAL A 704 -33.66 -4.92 30.49
C VAL A 704 -34.97 -5.64 30.76
N VAL A 705 -34.90 -6.86 31.30
CA VAL A 705 -36.09 -7.64 31.67
C VAL A 705 -36.66 -7.07 32.97
N PRO A 706 -37.92 -6.59 32.98
CA PRO A 706 -38.49 -5.99 34.18
C PRO A 706 -38.72 -7.05 35.27
N PRO A 707 -38.53 -6.71 36.56
CA PRO A 707 -38.74 -7.65 37.66
C PRO A 707 -40.16 -8.24 37.64
N GLY A 708 -40.25 -9.58 37.71
CA GLY A 708 -41.53 -10.30 37.66
C GLY A 708 -42.06 -10.58 36.25
N ALA A 709 -41.32 -10.25 35.18
CA ALA A 709 -41.63 -10.70 33.84
C ALA A 709 -41.41 -12.22 33.70
N GLN A 710 -42.37 -12.92 33.11
CA GLN A 710 -42.31 -14.36 32.87
C GLN A 710 -41.99 -14.67 31.40
N ARG A 711 -42.54 -13.89 30.46
CA ARG A 711 -42.35 -14.12 29.02
C ARG A 711 -42.12 -12.81 28.27
N PHE A 712 -41.35 -12.86 27.20
CA PHE A 712 -41.25 -11.81 26.19
C PHE A 712 -41.94 -12.26 24.91
N GLN A 713 -42.83 -11.42 24.38
CA GLN A 713 -43.59 -11.67 23.16
C GLN A 713 -43.44 -10.51 22.18
N ALA A 714 -43.26 -10.81 20.90
CA ALA A 714 -43.21 -9.84 19.81
C ALA A 714 -43.63 -10.49 18.49
N ARG A 715 -43.73 -9.69 17.43
CA ARG A 715 -43.73 -10.17 16.04
C ARG A 715 -42.55 -9.59 15.31
N VAL A 716 -42.00 -10.30 14.34
CA VAL A 716 -40.85 -9.83 13.56
C VAL A 716 -41.04 -10.11 12.08
N GLY A 717 -40.47 -9.25 11.23
CA GLY A 717 -40.41 -9.48 9.79
C GLY A 717 -39.59 -8.43 9.04
N PRO A 718 -39.17 -8.73 7.80
CA PRO A 718 -38.50 -7.77 6.94
C PRO A 718 -39.41 -6.58 6.63
N ASP A 719 -38.90 -5.36 6.79
CA ASP A 719 -39.65 -4.13 6.56
C ASP A 719 -39.87 -3.87 5.06
N HIS A 720 -41.02 -3.27 4.74
CA HIS A 720 -41.45 -2.94 3.38
C HIS A 720 -40.50 -1.94 2.72
N GLY A 721 -39.95 -1.00 3.47
CA GLY A 721 -38.97 -0.03 2.99
C GLY A 721 -37.66 -0.67 2.53
N GLY A 722 -37.27 -1.81 3.10
CA GLY A 722 -36.16 -2.63 2.61
C GLY A 722 -36.56 -3.53 1.43
N THR A 723 -37.62 -4.31 1.61
CA THR A 723 -38.06 -5.32 0.61
C THR A 723 -38.56 -4.72 -0.71
N SER A 724 -39.07 -3.48 -0.71
CA SER A 724 -39.52 -2.79 -1.93
C SER A 724 -38.41 -2.23 -2.82
N GLN A 725 -37.14 -2.27 -2.37
CA GLN A 725 -35.99 -1.76 -3.14
C GLN A 725 -35.53 -2.70 -4.27
N GLY A 726 -36.01 -3.96 -4.29
CA GLY A 726 -35.80 -4.90 -5.41
C GLY A 726 -34.46 -5.65 -5.42
N CYS A 727 -33.67 -5.55 -4.35
CA CYS A 727 -32.35 -6.19 -4.17
C CYS A 727 -32.41 -7.59 -3.53
N GLY A 728 -33.54 -8.00 -2.94
CA GLY A 728 -33.74 -9.39 -2.47
C GLY A 728 -33.14 -9.74 -1.11
N GLY A 729 -32.95 -8.75 -0.23
CA GLY A 729 -32.35 -8.93 1.11
C GLY A 729 -33.04 -9.95 2.01
N THR A 730 -32.26 -10.57 2.89
CA THR A 730 -32.66 -11.58 3.85
C THR A 730 -32.19 -11.22 5.26
N VAL A 731 -33.00 -11.53 6.25
CA VAL A 731 -32.66 -11.26 7.66
C VAL A 731 -32.91 -12.48 8.53
N GLU A 732 -32.15 -12.64 9.62
CA GLU A 732 -32.47 -13.58 10.70
C GLU A 732 -32.63 -12.80 12.01
N PHE A 733 -33.84 -12.81 12.57
CA PHE A 733 -34.11 -12.35 13.93
C PHE A 733 -33.73 -13.41 14.95
N GLN A 734 -33.08 -13.01 16.03
CA GLN A 734 -32.67 -13.85 17.15
C GLN A 734 -33.01 -13.16 18.48
N VAL A 735 -33.28 -13.95 19.52
CA VAL A 735 -33.45 -13.45 20.89
C VAL A 735 -32.49 -14.18 21.81
N TRP A 736 -31.66 -13.43 22.52
CA TRP A 736 -30.71 -13.95 23.50
C TRP A 736 -31.07 -13.45 24.89
N VAL A 737 -30.96 -14.32 25.90
CA VAL A 737 -31.28 -13.99 27.29
C VAL A 737 -30.06 -14.25 28.16
N GLU A 738 -29.68 -13.24 28.94
CA GLU A 738 -28.62 -13.33 29.95
C GLU A 738 -29.23 -13.47 31.34
N ASP A 739 -28.96 -14.61 31.98
CA ASP A 739 -29.33 -14.87 33.36
C ASP A 739 -28.19 -14.34 34.25
N THR A 740 -28.33 -13.13 34.83
CA THR A 740 -27.35 -12.57 35.79
C THR A 740 -28.01 -12.24 37.12
N ASP A 741 -27.25 -12.23 38.20
CA ASP A 741 -27.71 -11.92 39.56
C ASP A 741 -27.68 -10.40 39.90
N ALA A 742 -27.61 -9.49 38.92
CA ALA A 742 -27.28 -8.07 39.13
C ALA A 742 -28.36 -7.08 38.67
N GLU A 743 -29.24 -6.65 39.59
CA GLU A 743 -30.30 -5.65 39.34
C GLU A 743 -29.74 -4.28 38.85
N VAL A 744 -30.31 -3.73 37.77
CA VAL A 744 -30.13 -2.32 37.37
C VAL A 744 -31.13 -1.44 38.14
N THR A 745 -30.60 -0.59 39.02
CA THR A 745 -31.31 0.54 39.65
C THR A 745 -30.38 1.75 39.61
N VAL A 746 -30.95 2.97 39.53
CA VAL A 746 -30.23 4.24 39.77
C VAL A 746 -29.30 4.01 40.94
N ASP A 747 -28.00 4.14 40.70
CA ASP A 747 -27.00 3.75 41.68
C ASP A 747 -27.31 4.43 43.02
N PRO A 748 -27.74 3.66 44.05
CA PRO A 748 -28.21 4.23 45.31
C PRO A 748 -27.11 5.03 46.01
N ARG A 749 -25.85 4.83 45.62
CA ARG A 749 -24.71 5.64 46.07
C ARG A 749 -24.83 7.09 45.61
N ARG A 750 -25.34 7.39 44.41
CA ARG A 750 -25.54 8.77 43.90
C ARG A 750 -26.59 9.53 44.69
N LEU A 751 -27.70 8.86 45.01
CA LEU A 751 -28.78 9.39 45.85
C LEU A 751 -28.26 9.64 47.27
N THR A 752 -27.53 8.68 47.83
CA THR A 752 -26.93 8.82 49.16
C THR A 752 -25.91 9.97 49.22
N LEU A 753 -25.08 10.13 48.20
CA LEU A 753 -24.06 11.19 48.12
C LEU A 753 -24.67 12.59 48.22
N THR A 754 -25.81 12.81 47.56
CA THR A 754 -26.48 14.11 47.42
C THR A 754 -27.59 14.36 48.46
N ASP A 755 -28.03 13.33 49.19
CA ASP A 755 -28.98 13.47 50.29
C ASP A 755 -28.34 14.20 51.50
N ALA A 756 -28.74 15.45 51.71
CA ALA A 756 -28.28 16.25 52.83
C ALA A 756 -28.76 15.73 54.20
N SER A 757 -29.71 14.79 54.24
CA SER A 757 -30.21 14.15 55.45
C SER A 757 -29.50 12.83 55.80
N ALA A 758 -28.72 12.25 54.89
CA ALA A 758 -27.93 11.04 55.12
C ALA A 758 -26.73 11.30 56.05
N ALA A 759 -26.32 10.28 56.80
CA ALA A 759 -25.19 10.41 57.72
C ALA A 759 -23.88 10.61 56.95
N TRP A 760 -22.95 11.42 57.47
CA TRP A 760 -21.69 11.69 56.79
C TRP A 760 -20.88 10.42 56.47
N GLU A 761 -20.93 9.41 57.33
CA GLU A 761 -20.24 8.13 57.11
C GLU A 761 -20.83 7.37 55.90
N GLU A 762 -22.16 7.42 55.71
CA GLU A 762 -22.86 6.80 54.57
C GLU A 762 -22.53 7.56 53.27
N ARG A 763 -22.49 8.89 53.33
CA ARG A 763 -22.11 9.75 52.20
C ARG A 763 -20.65 9.57 51.79
N GLU A 764 -19.74 9.42 52.75
CA GLU A 764 -18.33 9.12 52.49
C GLU A 764 -18.13 7.72 51.91
N GLN A 765 -18.90 6.73 52.37
CA GLN A 765 -18.86 5.37 51.81
C GLN A 765 -19.43 5.34 50.39
N ALA A 766 -20.49 6.09 50.12
CA ALA A 766 -21.01 6.30 48.78
C ALA A 766 -19.99 7.01 47.86
N ALA A 767 -19.31 8.05 48.35
CA ALA A 767 -18.25 8.74 47.63
C ALA A 767 -17.08 7.80 47.28
N ARG A 768 -16.61 6.98 48.23
CA ARG A 768 -15.56 5.97 47.97
C ARG A 768 -16.01 4.91 46.98
N GLY A 769 -17.27 4.46 47.08
CA GLY A 769 -17.85 3.47 46.18
C GLY A 769 -17.93 3.99 44.75
N LEU A 770 -18.47 5.20 44.55
CA LEU A 770 -18.57 5.86 43.24
C LEU A 770 -17.18 6.12 42.65
N ALA A 771 -16.22 6.53 43.47
CA ALA A 771 -14.85 6.79 43.02
C ALA A 771 -14.14 5.54 42.48
N ALA A 772 -14.59 4.33 42.85
CA ALA A 772 -13.96 3.07 42.47
C ALA A 772 -14.45 2.53 41.11
N ASP A 773 -15.59 2.99 40.59
CA ASP A 773 -16.14 2.58 39.29
C ASP A 773 -16.08 3.71 38.24
N PRO A 774 -15.92 3.42 36.93
CA PRO A 774 -15.72 4.44 35.90
C PRO A 774 -16.80 5.52 35.86
N GLU A 775 -18.06 5.12 35.78
CA GLU A 775 -19.20 6.03 35.64
C GLU A 775 -19.44 6.85 36.93
N GLY A 776 -19.32 6.23 38.10
CA GLY A 776 -19.36 6.91 39.39
C GLY A 776 -18.20 7.88 39.60
N GLY A 777 -17.03 7.57 39.06
CA GLY A 777 -15.86 8.45 39.02
C GLY A 777 -16.11 9.70 38.19
N LEU A 778 -16.61 9.55 36.96
CA LEU A 778 -17.01 10.67 36.10
C LEU A 778 -18.12 11.53 36.72
N TYR A 779 -19.07 10.89 37.40
CA TYR A 779 -20.11 11.59 38.16
C TYR A 779 -19.51 12.46 39.28
N LEU A 780 -18.58 11.92 40.08
CA LEU A 780 -17.89 12.68 41.13
C LEU A 780 -17.06 13.83 40.58
N LEU A 781 -16.35 13.63 39.47
CA LEU A 781 -15.60 14.68 38.77
C LEU A 781 -16.52 15.79 38.29
N THR A 782 -17.63 15.42 37.66
CA THR A 782 -18.64 16.39 37.20
C THR A 782 -19.21 17.20 38.36
N LYS A 783 -19.50 16.55 39.51
CA LYS A 783 -20.01 17.24 40.71
C LYS A 783 -18.98 18.12 41.39
N ALA A 784 -17.72 17.72 41.39
CA ALA A 784 -16.63 18.55 41.89
C ALA A 784 -16.44 19.80 41.01
N GLU A 785 -16.45 19.62 39.68
CA GLU A 785 -16.36 20.69 38.69
C GLU A 785 -17.53 21.69 38.78
N GLN A 786 -18.74 21.20 39.06
CA GLN A 786 -19.93 22.02 39.29
C GLN A 786 -19.92 22.71 40.68
N GLY A 787 -18.95 22.42 41.55
CA GLY A 787 -18.90 22.93 42.92
C GLY A 787 -19.96 22.33 43.85
N GLU A 788 -20.56 21.21 43.46
CA GLU A 788 -21.66 20.53 44.17
C GLU A 788 -21.16 19.45 45.13
N LEU A 789 -19.84 19.15 45.13
CA LEU A 789 -19.24 18.16 46.01
C LEU A 789 -18.55 18.81 47.23
N PRO A 790 -19.00 18.54 48.48
CA PRO A 790 -18.33 19.05 49.68
C PRO A 790 -16.89 18.55 49.82
N GLU A 791 -15.99 19.42 50.32
CA GLU A 791 -14.56 19.12 50.54
C GLU A 791 -14.32 17.82 51.34
N ARG A 792 -15.19 17.53 52.31
CA ARG A 792 -15.14 16.29 53.09
C ARG A 792 -15.35 15.02 52.24
N LEU A 793 -16.21 15.08 51.22
CA LEU A 793 -16.43 13.97 50.31
C LEU A 793 -15.30 13.85 49.28
N ILE A 794 -14.72 14.98 48.86
CA ILE A 794 -13.51 15.01 48.03
C ILE A 794 -12.40 14.23 48.74
N VAL A 795 -12.06 14.60 49.98
CA VAL A 795 -11.02 13.93 50.79
C VAL A 795 -11.33 12.44 50.99
N ALA A 796 -12.60 12.08 51.21
CA ALA A 796 -12.97 10.68 51.43
C ALA A 796 -12.82 9.82 50.16
N ALA A 797 -13.09 10.37 48.99
CA ALA A 797 -12.99 9.70 47.69
C ALA A 797 -11.59 9.74 47.08
N THR A 798 -10.71 10.63 47.54
CA THR A 798 -9.36 10.85 47.01
C THR A 798 -8.55 9.57 46.81
N GLU A 799 -8.47 8.67 47.80
CA GLU A 799 -7.66 7.46 47.65
C GLU A 799 -8.26 6.52 46.58
N ALA A 800 -9.59 6.37 46.60
CA ALA A 800 -10.31 5.47 45.69
C ALA A 800 -10.30 5.97 44.24
N ILE A 801 -10.44 7.28 44.00
CA ILE A 801 -10.54 7.85 42.64
C ILE A 801 -9.23 7.69 41.86
N TYR A 802 -8.08 7.73 42.55
CA TYR A 802 -6.77 7.47 41.93
C TYR A 802 -6.49 5.97 41.71
N THR A 803 -7.35 5.08 42.21
CA THR A 803 -7.30 3.63 41.97
C THR A 803 -8.40 3.13 41.02
N ASN A 804 -9.23 4.04 40.48
CA ASN A 804 -10.28 3.72 39.51
C ASN A 804 -9.69 2.95 38.31
N THR A 805 -10.43 2.04 37.68
CA THR A 805 -9.95 1.27 36.53
C THR A 805 -9.82 2.13 35.27
N ASP A 806 -10.65 3.17 35.12
CA ASP A 806 -10.63 4.10 34.00
C ASP A 806 -9.49 5.11 34.11
N LEU A 807 -8.68 5.25 33.05
CA LEU A 807 -7.53 6.16 33.04
C LEU A 807 -7.96 7.64 32.97
N GLY A 808 -8.99 7.96 32.21
CA GLY A 808 -9.54 9.31 32.09
C GLY A 808 -10.01 9.85 33.44
N VAL A 809 -10.71 9.02 34.22
CA VAL A 809 -11.13 9.38 35.59
C VAL A 809 -9.93 9.71 36.48
N ARG A 810 -8.90 8.86 36.48
CA ARG A 810 -7.69 9.08 37.29
C ARG A 810 -6.94 10.35 36.90
N ALA A 811 -6.85 10.64 35.61
CA ALA A 811 -6.15 11.80 35.08
C ALA A 811 -6.87 13.10 35.48
N LEU A 812 -8.17 13.17 35.18
CA LEU A 812 -9.02 14.33 35.44
C LEU A 812 -9.21 14.61 36.94
N ALA A 813 -9.08 13.59 37.80
CA ALA A 813 -9.15 13.77 39.26
C ALA A 813 -8.15 14.78 39.82
N THR A 814 -7.01 14.99 39.15
CA THR A 814 -5.96 15.92 39.60
C THR A 814 -6.44 17.38 39.68
N ALA A 815 -7.47 17.77 38.91
CA ALA A 815 -8.04 19.11 38.96
C ALA A 815 -8.73 19.42 40.31
N HIS A 816 -9.35 18.41 40.94
CA HIS A 816 -10.27 18.62 42.06
C HIS A 816 -9.97 17.77 43.31
N PHE A 817 -9.15 16.71 43.18
CA PHE A 817 -8.83 15.78 44.26
C PHE A 817 -7.32 15.82 44.58
N PRO A 818 -6.91 16.07 45.84
CA PRO A 818 -5.50 16.20 46.20
C PRO A 818 -4.75 14.86 46.11
N ARG A 819 -3.63 14.80 45.39
CA ARG A 819 -2.86 13.55 45.21
C ARG A 819 -1.92 13.24 46.39
N PRO A 820 -1.93 12.04 46.99
CA PRO A 820 -1.04 11.72 48.12
C PRO A 820 0.42 11.46 47.71
N GLY A 821 1.38 12.12 48.37
CA GLY A 821 2.77 11.64 48.51
C GLY A 821 3.74 11.76 47.33
N MET A 822 3.90 12.94 46.71
CA MET A 822 4.92 13.14 45.66
C MET A 822 6.24 13.71 46.21
N GLU A 823 7.37 13.03 45.95
CA GLU A 823 8.72 13.59 46.09
C GLU A 823 9.07 14.47 44.87
N THR A 824 9.99 15.42 44.98
CA THR A 824 10.35 16.35 43.89
C THR A 824 11.41 15.76 42.93
N LEU A 825 11.18 15.81 41.62
CA LEU A 825 12.15 15.41 40.59
C LEU A 825 13.31 16.42 40.43
N PRO A 826 14.49 15.97 39.96
CA PRO A 826 15.58 16.85 39.51
C PRO A 826 15.19 17.70 38.28
N THR A 827 16.01 18.68 37.92
CA THR A 827 15.77 19.52 36.74
C THR A 827 15.92 18.74 35.42
N VAL A 828 15.28 19.21 34.34
CA VAL A 828 15.40 18.64 32.98
C VAL A 828 16.86 18.41 32.58
N ALA A 829 17.73 19.39 32.85
CA ALA A 829 19.16 19.30 32.55
C ALA A 829 19.89 18.23 33.37
N GLU A 830 19.47 18.00 34.62
CA GLU A 830 20.04 16.95 35.48
C GLU A 830 19.57 15.56 35.06
N ILE A 831 18.32 15.43 34.61
CA ILE A 831 17.76 14.16 34.10
C ILE A 831 18.43 13.75 32.79
N LEU A 832 18.57 14.67 31.82
CA LEU A 832 19.22 14.40 30.54
C LEU A 832 20.74 14.15 30.66
N ALA A 833 21.35 14.50 31.79
CA ALA A 833 22.76 14.22 32.07
C ALA A 833 23.00 12.84 32.71
N LEU A 834 21.93 12.08 33.00
CA LEU A 834 22.04 10.71 33.51
C LEU A 834 22.49 9.73 32.41
N ASP A 835 23.05 8.59 32.82
CA ASP A 835 23.49 7.52 31.91
C ASP A 835 22.28 6.75 31.37
N ALA A 836 21.68 7.27 30.30
CA ALA A 836 20.43 6.78 29.74
C ALA A 836 20.63 5.58 28.78
N SER A 837 19.75 4.57 28.87
CA SER A 837 19.71 3.42 27.97
C SER A 837 18.36 3.34 27.27
N ALA A 838 18.41 3.28 25.93
CA ALA A 838 17.22 3.06 25.12
C ALA A 838 16.58 1.68 25.37
N GLU A 839 17.37 0.65 25.72
CA GLU A 839 16.81 -0.67 26.09
C GLU A 839 15.99 -0.57 27.38
N ARG A 840 16.51 0.10 28.42
CA ARG A 840 15.76 0.33 29.67
C ARG A 840 14.57 1.25 29.44
N GLY A 841 14.71 2.24 28.58
CA GLY A 841 13.61 3.15 28.22
C GLY A 841 12.45 2.44 27.55
N ARG A 842 12.75 1.43 26.72
CA ARG A 842 11.74 0.54 26.12
C ARG A 842 10.98 -0.25 27.18
N GLU A 843 11.67 -0.71 28.23
CA GLU A 843 11.02 -1.40 29.36
C GLU A 843 10.15 -0.43 30.17
N VAL A 844 10.63 0.79 30.41
CA VAL A 844 9.86 1.86 31.06
C VAL A 844 8.58 2.13 30.28
N PHE A 845 8.65 2.29 28.94
CA PHE A 845 7.50 2.54 28.06
C PHE A 845 6.37 1.49 28.20
N ARG A 846 6.73 0.24 28.50
CA ARG A 846 5.80 -0.89 28.70
C ARG A 846 5.42 -1.16 30.15
N SER A 847 6.12 -0.52 31.08
CA SER A 847 5.97 -0.83 32.49
C SER A 847 4.55 -0.51 32.97
N GLU A 848 4.07 -1.27 33.95
CA GLU A 848 2.80 -0.98 34.62
C GLU A 848 2.82 0.37 35.37
N VAL A 849 4.01 0.93 35.56
CA VAL A 849 4.30 2.23 36.18
C VAL A 849 4.06 3.35 35.16
N ALA A 850 4.78 3.36 34.03
CA ALA A 850 4.65 4.43 33.03
C ALA A 850 3.42 4.29 32.12
N ARG A 851 3.03 3.05 31.77
CA ARG A 851 1.88 2.70 30.90
C ARG A 851 1.80 3.46 29.57
N CYS A 852 2.91 3.97 29.04
CA CYS A 852 2.93 4.73 27.78
C CYS A 852 2.35 3.90 26.62
N SER A 853 2.71 2.61 26.55
CA SER A 853 2.18 1.67 25.54
C SER A 853 0.67 1.40 25.62
N SER A 854 -0.02 1.76 26.70
CA SER A 854 -1.48 1.62 26.77
C SER A 854 -2.21 2.70 25.97
N CYS A 855 -1.52 3.79 25.62
CA CYS A 855 -2.12 4.87 24.83
C CYS A 855 -1.35 5.18 23.55
N HIS A 856 -0.04 4.97 23.52
CA HIS A 856 0.81 5.38 22.42
C HIS A 856 1.42 4.18 21.69
N ALA A 857 1.35 4.23 20.36
CA ALA A 857 2.14 3.37 19.49
C ALA A 857 3.58 3.90 19.36
N HIS A 858 4.55 3.01 19.21
CA HIS A 858 5.92 3.31 18.79
C HIS A 858 6.51 2.08 18.12
N THR A 859 6.73 2.08 16.80
CA THR A 859 7.21 0.92 16.01
C THR A 859 6.32 -0.33 16.13
N GLY A 860 5.01 -0.13 16.15
CA GLY A 860 4.03 -1.20 16.38
C GLY A 860 3.94 -1.69 17.84
N LEU A 861 4.63 -1.03 18.79
CA LEU A 861 4.46 -1.25 20.22
C LEU A 861 3.43 -0.28 20.80
N GLY A 862 2.35 -0.81 21.37
CA GLY A 862 1.36 -0.07 22.12
C GLY A 862 0.04 0.09 21.37
N LEU A 863 -0.92 0.81 21.96
CA LEU A 863 -2.23 1.08 21.38
C LEU A 863 -2.25 2.44 20.68
N ASP A 864 -3.18 2.62 19.73
CA ASP A 864 -3.36 3.86 18.96
C ASP A 864 -4.53 4.69 19.51
N ILE A 865 -4.42 5.05 20.80
CA ILE A 865 -5.42 5.84 21.52
C ILE A 865 -5.00 7.32 21.56
N GLY A 866 -3.73 7.57 21.84
CA GLY A 866 -3.01 8.84 21.75
C GLY A 866 -2.08 8.85 20.51
N PRO A 867 -1.38 9.97 20.24
CA PRO A 867 -0.51 10.10 19.06
C PRO A 867 0.52 8.98 18.95
N ASP A 868 0.74 8.47 17.73
CA ASP A 868 1.87 7.58 17.43
C ASP A 868 3.20 8.32 17.65
N LEU A 869 4.06 7.74 18.48
CA LEU A 869 5.34 8.28 18.90
C LEU A 869 6.52 7.70 18.10
N THR A 870 6.28 6.91 17.05
CA THR A 870 7.32 6.31 16.20
C THR A 870 8.24 7.37 15.61
N ALA A 871 7.65 8.46 15.12
CA ALA A 871 8.37 9.57 14.49
C ALA A 871 8.62 10.76 15.44
N ILE A 872 8.39 10.62 16.75
CA ILE A 872 8.40 11.77 17.67
C ILE A 872 9.72 12.55 17.69
N ARG A 873 10.85 11.84 17.52
CA ARG A 873 12.19 12.43 17.45
C ARG A 873 12.38 13.39 16.27
N SER A 874 11.61 13.22 15.19
CA SER A 874 11.68 14.08 14.00
C SER A 874 11.07 15.45 14.30
N LYS A 875 10.12 15.50 15.25
CA LYS A 875 9.41 16.71 15.66
C LYS A 875 10.05 17.40 16.87
N TYR A 876 10.66 16.64 17.78
CA TYR A 876 11.14 17.14 19.07
C TYR A 876 12.53 16.60 19.44
N GLY A 877 13.37 17.46 20.00
CA GLY A 877 14.63 17.04 20.63
C GLY A 877 14.40 16.37 21.99
N PRO A 878 15.43 15.75 22.59
CA PRO A 878 15.31 15.04 23.86
C PRO A 878 14.77 15.90 25.02
N ALA A 879 15.05 17.20 25.02
CA ALA A 879 14.57 18.11 26.05
C ALA A 879 13.09 18.44 25.88
N GLU A 880 12.65 18.64 24.65
CA GLU A 880 11.24 18.88 24.32
C GLU A 880 10.39 17.62 24.56
N ILE A 881 10.92 16.43 24.24
CA ILE A 881 10.27 15.14 24.57
C ILE A 881 10.11 15.00 26.09
N LEU A 882 11.17 15.28 26.86
CA LEU A 882 11.10 15.20 28.32
C LEU A 882 10.11 16.22 28.90
N ASP A 883 10.09 17.44 28.37
CA ASP A 883 9.15 18.47 28.81
C ASP A 883 7.69 18.07 28.51
N ALA A 884 7.42 17.50 27.34
CA ALA A 884 6.09 16.98 26.98
C ALA A 884 5.63 15.83 27.91
N ILE A 885 6.55 14.98 28.38
CA ILE A 885 6.25 13.92 29.35
C ILE A 885 5.98 14.49 30.75
N LEU A 886 6.74 15.51 31.16
CA LEU A 886 6.60 16.12 32.48
C LEU A 886 5.37 17.03 32.56
N ASN A 887 5.03 17.70 31.46
CA ASN A 887 4.01 18.74 31.38
C ASN A 887 3.01 18.49 30.23
N PRO A 888 2.30 17.34 30.20
CA PRO A 888 1.42 16.98 29.08
C PRO A 888 0.21 17.90 28.90
N SER A 889 -0.21 18.63 29.94
CA SER A 889 -1.28 19.63 29.87
C SER A 889 -0.82 20.97 29.31
N ALA A 890 0.50 21.22 29.17
CA ALA A 890 1.02 22.52 28.70
C ALA A 890 0.69 22.79 27.23
N ALA A 891 0.60 21.74 26.42
CA ALA A 891 0.17 21.79 25.03
C ALA A 891 -0.45 20.44 24.62
N ILE A 892 -1.79 20.36 24.63
CA ILE A 892 -2.52 19.17 24.20
C ILE A 892 -2.52 19.13 22.67
N ALA A 893 -2.15 17.98 22.08
CA ALA A 893 -2.14 17.79 20.64
C ALA A 893 -3.54 17.97 20.02
N PHE A 894 -3.61 18.54 18.82
CA PHE A 894 -4.86 18.72 18.08
C PHE A 894 -5.57 17.37 17.87
N GLY A 895 -6.88 17.33 18.10
CA GLY A 895 -7.67 16.08 18.07
C GLY A 895 -7.65 15.25 19.37
N TYR A 896 -6.92 15.69 20.40
CA TYR A 896 -6.85 15.01 21.72
C TYR A 896 -7.38 15.89 22.87
N ASP A 897 -8.09 16.96 22.55
CA ASP A 897 -8.80 17.77 23.54
C ASP A 897 -9.86 16.92 24.23
N THR A 898 -9.73 16.75 25.55
CA THR A 898 -10.66 15.92 26.32
C THR A 898 -11.88 16.74 26.73
N TYR A 899 -13.06 16.16 26.54
CA TYR A 899 -14.33 16.74 26.96
C TYR A 899 -15.02 15.83 27.98
N LEU A 900 -15.73 16.46 28.91
CA LEU A 900 -16.68 15.80 29.80
C LEU A 900 -18.08 16.21 29.34
N VAL A 901 -18.88 15.21 28.96
CA VAL A 901 -20.24 15.38 28.43
C VAL A 901 -21.22 14.69 29.37
N GLN A 902 -22.26 15.43 29.75
CA GLN A 902 -23.43 14.92 30.43
C GLN A 902 -24.60 14.98 29.45
N THR A 903 -25.27 13.86 29.21
CA THR A 903 -26.46 13.80 28.35
C THR A 903 -27.73 14.23 29.11
N THR A 904 -28.82 14.49 28.39
CA THR A 904 -30.13 14.80 28.98
C THR A 904 -30.72 13.64 29.78
N ASP A 905 -30.24 12.42 29.53
CA ASP A 905 -30.67 11.19 30.21
C ASP A 905 -29.76 10.83 31.41
N GLU A 906 -28.96 11.79 31.87
CA GLU A 906 -28.02 11.65 33.01
C GLU A 906 -26.88 10.64 32.80
N GLU A 907 -26.50 10.36 31.55
CA GLU A 907 -25.26 9.65 31.24
C GLU A 907 -24.06 10.59 31.26
N TYR A 908 -22.90 10.08 31.66
CA TYR A 908 -21.65 10.83 31.76
C TYR A 908 -20.57 10.17 30.90
N LEU A 909 -20.11 10.90 29.88
CA LEU A 909 -19.11 10.44 28.93
C LEU A 909 -17.86 11.32 29.01
N SER A 910 -16.71 10.71 28.80
CA SER A 910 -15.44 11.43 28.63
C SER A 910 -14.64 10.86 27.48
N GLY A 911 -14.07 11.75 26.66
CA GLY A 911 -13.26 11.34 25.53
C GLY A 911 -12.67 12.53 24.78
N PHE A 912 -11.77 12.22 23.85
CA PHE A 912 -11.18 13.15 22.91
C PHE A 912 -12.24 13.62 21.91
N LEU A 913 -12.40 14.94 21.79
CA LEU A 913 -13.31 15.51 20.80
C LEU A 913 -12.73 15.33 19.40
N LEU A 914 -13.35 14.45 18.63
CA LEU A 914 -13.02 14.27 17.22
C LEU A 914 -13.75 15.29 16.33
N ALA A 915 -14.99 15.63 16.69
CA ALA A 915 -15.81 16.54 15.90
C ALA A 915 -16.93 17.20 16.72
N GLU A 916 -17.34 18.40 16.32
CA GLU A 916 -18.47 19.13 16.93
C GLU A 916 -19.30 19.84 15.84
N GLY A 917 -20.58 19.49 15.72
CA GLY A 917 -21.55 20.07 14.79
C GLY A 917 -22.99 19.78 15.19
N GLU A 918 -23.79 19.23 14.27
CA GLU A 918 -25.13 18.67 14.62
C GLU A 918 -25.02 17.49 15.59
N ASP A 919 -23.92 16.75 15.49
CA ASP A 919 -23.48 15.73 16.43
C ASP A 919 -22.14 16.12 17.07
N VAL A 920 -21.92 15.68 18.30
CA VAL A 920 -20.64 15.72 19.01
C VAL A 920 -20.06 14.31 19.01
N ILE A 921 -18.85 14.17 18.48
CA ILE A 921 -18.17 12.88 18.38
C ILE A 921 -17.01 12.85 19.38
N LEU A 922 -17.07 11.89 20.31
CA LEU A 922 -15.99 11.62 21.26
C LEU A 922 -15.33 10.27 20.95
N LYS A 923 -14.01 10.19 21.14
CA LYS A 923 -13.26 8.92 21.22
C LYS A 923 -12.77 8.75 22.65
N ASP A 924 -13.18 7.71 23.35
CA ASP A 924 -12.71 7.49 24.73
C ASP A 924 -11.29 6.90 24.77
N THR A 925 -10.80 6.61 25.98
CA THR A 925 -9.47 6.03 26.19
C THR A 925 -9.37 4.53 25.86
N LEU A 926 -10.48 3.89 25.52
CA LEU A 926 -10.52 2.50 25.03
C LEU A 926 -10.53 2.44 23.50
N GLY A 927 -10.76 3.58 22.84
CA GLY A 927 -10.82 3.71 21.40
C GLY A 927 -12.24 3.69 20.84
N ASP A 928 -13.24 3.58 21.72
CA ASP A 928 -14.65 3.56 21.34
C ASP A 928 -15.12 4.97 20.96
N ARG A 929 -15.97 5.03 19.94
CA ARG A 929 -16.50 6.28 19.39
C ARG A 929 -17.95 6.47 19.82
N TYR A 930 -18.25 7.62 20.39
CA TYR A 930 -19.59 8.03 20.78
C TYR A 930 -20.06 9.15 19.86
N VAL A 931 -21.18 8.95 19.16
CA VAL A 931 -21.85 9.98 18.37
C VAL A 931 -23.06 10.46 19.18
N ILE A 932 -23.01 11.70 19.65
CA ILE A 932 -24.02 12.25 20.56
C ILE A 932 -24.71 13.42 19.84
N PRO A 933 -26.02 13.34 19.55
CA PRO A 933 -26.73 14.48 18.99
C PRO A 933 -26.56 15.71 19.88
N ALA A 934 -26.26 16.87 19.31
CA ALA A 934 -26.00 18.08 20.08
C ALA A 934 -27.20 18.50 20.95
N GLY A 935 -28.42 18.09 20.56
CA GLY A 935 -29.66 18.30 21.33
C GLY A 935 -29.79 17.44 22.59
N ASP A 936 -29.07 16.32 22.66
CA ASP A 936 -29.13 15.36 23.77
C ASP A 936 -28.04 15.64 24.82
N ILE A 937 -27.29 16.74 24.67
CA ILE A 937 -26.24 17.16 25.59
C ILE A 937 -26.81 18.17 26.58
N ALA A 938 -26.89 17.79 27.86
CA ALA A 938 -27.28 18.69 28.94
C ALA A 938 -26.14 19.61 29.38
N HIS A 939 -24.91 19.10 29.43
CA HIS A 939 -23.73 19.87 29.80
C HIS A 939 -22.49 19.32 29.11
N LYS A 940 -21.65 20.19 28.54
CA LYS A 940 -20.37 19.81 27.91
C LYS A 940 -19.28 20.78 28.32
N LYS A 941 -18.14 20.26 28.78
CA LYS A 941 -17.00 21.09 29.21
C LYS A 941 -15.67 20.52 28.72
N LYS A 942 -14.91 21.35 27.99
CA LYS A 942 -13.51 21.10 27.65
C LYS A 942 -12.68 21.06 28.94
N GLN A 943 -11.85 20.04 29.07
CA GLN A 943 -10.94 19.90 30.21
C GLN A 943 -9.65 20.68 29.95
N GLU A 944 -9.12 21.33 30.98
CA GLU A 944 -7.83 22.04 30.91
C GLU A 944 -6.64 21.09 31.13
N LEU A 945 -6.90 19.89 31.64
CA LEU A 945 -5.90 18.86 31.90
C LEU A 945 -5.91 17.80 30.80
N SER A 946 -4.72 17.31 30.47
CA SER A 946 -4.57 16.14 29.58
C SER A 946 -5.01 14.86 30.29
N VAL A 947 -5.51 13.89 29.51
CA VAL A 947 -5.71 12.51 29.97
C VAL A 947 -4.37 11.79 30.15
N MET A 948 -3.30 12.26 29.50
CA MET A 948 -1.94 11.85 29.82
C MET A 948 -1.56 12.37 31.22
N PRO A 949 -1.17 11.50 32.17
CA PRO A 949 -0.86 11.93 33.54
C PRO A 949 0.37 12.86 33.62
N GLU A 950 0.31 13.91 34.44
CA GLU A 950 1.42 14.88 34.61
C GLU A 950 2.61 14.32 35.42
N GLY A 951 3.80 14.30 34.82
CA GLY A 951 5.08 14.10 35.52
C GLY A 951 5.11 12.96 36.56
N LEU A 952 5.42 13.30 37.82
CA LEU A 952 5.52 12.41 39.00
C LEU A 952 4.28 11.52 39.26
N ALA A 953 3.14 11.83 38.63
CA ALA A 953 1.93 11.00 38.63
C ALA A 953 2.15 9.58 38.11
N MET A 954 3.11 9.40 37.20
CA MET A 954 3.39 8.10 36.58
C MET A 954 4.27 7.21 37.47
N GLY A 955 4.75 7.69 38.62
CA GLY A 955 5.60 6.89 39.53
C GLY A 955 7.01 6.61 39.00
N MET A 956 7.42 7.26 37.91
CA MET A 956 8.75 7.14 37.30
C MET A 956 9.79 7.95 38.05
N GLY A 957 10.98 7.36 38.27
CA GLY A 957 12.15 8.06 38.80
C GLY A 957 12.89 8.86 37.72
N ALA A 958 13.87 9.66 38.14
CA ALA A 958 14.71 10.43 37.21
C ALA A 958 15.45 9.57 36.17
N GLN A 959 15.89 8.37 36.57
CA GLN A 959 16.57 7.43 35.66
C GLN A 959 15.59 6.84 34.63
N ASP A 960 14.36 6.52 35.04
CA ASP A 960 13.33 5.98 34.15
C ASP A 960 12.97 6.99 33.06
N LEU A 961 12.86 8.27 33.44
CA LEU A 961 12.61 9.38 32.50
C LEU A 961 13.77 9.58 31.51
N ALA A 962 15.02 9.53 31.99
CA ALA A 962 16.19 9.63 31.12
C ALA A 962 16.24 8.47 30.11
N ASP A 963 16.02 7.25 30.60
CA ASP A 963 15.99 6.03 29.80
C ASP A 963 14.84 6.09 28.75
N LEU A 964 13.63 6.49 29.17
CA LEU A 964 12.46 6.62 28.30
C LEU A 964 12.68 7.64 27.17
N VAL A 965 13.28 8.79 27.48
CA VAL A 965 13.65 9.79 26.47
C VAL A 965 14.71 9.24 25.52
N ALA A 966 15.71 8.49 26.00
CA ALA A 966 16.70 7.85 25.14
C ALA A 966 16.07 6.79 24.20
N PHE A 967 15.01 6.12 24.64
CA PHE A 967 14.22 5.21 23.80
C PHE A 967 13.44 5.97 22.73
N LEU A 968 12.65 6.98 23.11
CA LEU A 968 11.81 7.76 22.17
C LEU A 968 12.62 8.63 21.20
N ALA A 969 13.84 9.03 21.59
CA ALA A 969 14.76 9.76 20.73
C ALA A 969 15.56 8.86 19.78
N ARG A 970 15.46 7.53 19.91
CA ARG A 970 16.19 6.57 19.07
C ARG A 970 15.55 6.46 17.68
N ASP A 971 16.38 6.29 16.66
CA ASP A 971 15.93 5.94 15.31
C ASP A 971 15.51 4.47 15.21
N PRO A 972 14.24 4.15 14.95
CA PRO A 972 13.86 2.77 14.67
C PRO A 972 14.06 2.35 13.21
N GLN A 973 14.22 3.28 12.28
CA GLN A 973 14.34 3.04 10.84
C GLN A 973 15.77 3.16 10.30
N ARG A 974 16.76 3.34 11.18
CA ARG A 974 18.17 3.41 10.75
C ARG A 974 18.61 2.10 10.09
N GLU A 975 18.84 2.16 8.78
CA GLU A 975 19.40 1.08 7.97
C GLU A 975 20.60 0.42 8.66
N PRO A 976 20.65 -0.93 8.76
CA PRO A 976 21.74 -1.64 9.41
C PRO A 976 23.05 -1.36 8.65
N GLN A 977 24.04 -0.83 9.37
CA GLN A 977 25.39 -0.76 8.84
C GLN A 977 26.02 -2.12 9.01
N PHE A 978 26.54 -2.66 7.93
CA PHE A 978 27.13 -3.98 7.94
C PHE A 978 28.66 -3.92 8.03
N GLY A 979 29.21 -4.70 8.95
CA GLY A 979 30.64 -4.98 9.00
C GLY A 979 31.10 -5.94 7.89
N GLU A 980 32.38 -6.25 7.91
CA GLU A 980 33.00 -7.22 7.01
C GLU A 980 32.37 -8.62 7.19
N PRO A 981 32.01 -9.31 6.09
CA PRO A 981 31.51 -10.69 6.16
C PRO A 981 32.52 -11.65 6.78
N VAL A 982 32.02 -12.54 7.63
CA VAL A 982 32.75 -13.61 8.31
C VAL A 982 32.25 -14.95 7.77
N GLN A 983 33.15 -15.70 7.13
CA GLN A 983 32.88 -17.06 6.69
C GLN A 983 32.86 -17.99 7.92
N LEU A 984 31.68 -18.36 8.41
CA LEU A 984 31.57 -19.24 9.58
C LEU A 984 31.97 -20.67 9.24
N PHE A 985 31.71 -21.15 8.03
CA PHE A 985 32.17 -22.47 7.57
C PHE A 985 33.21 -22.34 6.46
N ASN A 986 34.44 -22.76 6.75
CA ASN A 986 35.60 -22.61 5.85
C ASN A 986 35.63 -23.61 4.67
N GLY A 987 34.72 -24.59 4.62
CA GLY A 987 34.64 -25.59 3.57
C GLY A 987 35.64 -26.75 3.68
N VAL A 988 36.53 -26.74 4.68
CA VAL A 988 37.65 -27.69 4.78
C VAL A 988 37.62 -28.50 6.08
N ASP A 989 37.33 -27.86 7.20
CA ASP A 989 37.28 -28.50 8.52
C ASP A 989 36.22 -27.86 9.44
N PHE A 990 36.25 -28.22 10.72
CA PHE A 990 35.30 -27.76 11.73
C PHE A 990 35.86 -26.65 12.63
N GLU A 991 36.90 -25.94 12.18
CA GLU A 991 37.43 -24.79 12.92
C GLU A 991 36.31 -23.76 13.20
N GLY A 992 36.23 -23.27 14.43
CA GLY A 992 35.16 -22.36 14.88
C GLY A 992 33.84 -23.04 15.27
N TRP A 993 33.77 -24.38 15.20
CA TRP A 993 32.57 -25.16 15.53
C TRP A 993 32.81 -26.24 16.59
N THR A 994 31.86 -26.37 17.51
CA THR A 994 31.75 -27.49 18.44
C THR A 994 30.40 -28.20 18.28
N HIS A 995 30.24 -29.38 18.87
CA HIS A 995 29.02 -30.19 18.71
C HIS A 995 28.39 -30.55 20.05
N HIS A 996 27.07 -30.68 20.04
CA HIS A 996 26.32 -31.34 21.10
C HIS A 996 25.36 -32.33 20.46
N LEU A 997 25.50 -33.61 20.79
CA LEU A 997 24.69 -34.69 20.24
C LEU A 997 24.09 -35.52 21.37
N GLY A 998 22.84 -35.97 21.20
CA GLY A 998 22.20 -36.88 22.13
C GLY A 998 22.92 -38.23 22.22
N GLY A 999 23.15 -38.71 23.43
CA GLY A 999 23.77 -40.03 23.68
C GLY A 999 25.29 -39.99 23.79
N ARG A 1000 25.98 -41.02 23.26
CA ARG A 1000 27.46 -41.15 23.27
C ARG A 1000 28.10 -40.95 21.88
N ALA A 1001 27.34 -40.43 20.91
CA ALA A 1001 27.83 -40.21 19.55
C ALA A 1001 28.83 -39.05 19.52
N GLY A 1002 29.91 -39.21 18.77
CA GLY A 1002 30.85 -38.12 18.46
C GLY A 1002 30.45 -37.36 17.22
N ARG A 1003 31.05 -36.19 17.00
CA ARG A 1003 30.84 -35.33 15.81
C ARG A 1003 30.85 -36.12 14.50
N ASP A 1004 31.90 -36.91 14.28
CA ASP A 1004 32.16 -37.62 13.01
C ASP A 1004 31.16 -38.77 12.77
N ASP A 1005 30.35 -39.15 13.77
CA ASP A 1005 29.25 -40.09 13.59
C ASP A 1005 28.08 -39.44 12.82
N VAL A 1006 27.96 -38.11 12.85
CA VAL A 1006 26.81 -37.34 12.33
C VAL A 1006 27.20 -36.34 11.25
N TRP A 1007 28.34 -35.68 11.41
CA TRP A 1007 28.80 -34.59 10.56
C TRP A 1007 29.99 -35.01 9.71
N SER A 1008 29.99 -34.61 8.44
CA SER A 1008 31.07 -34.87 7.49
C SER A 1008 31.30 -33.67 6.58
N ILE A 1009 32.52 -33.51 6.08
CA ILE A 1009 32.85 -32.46 5.11
C ILE A 1009 33.40 -33.12 3.85
N SER A 1010 32.87 -32.72 2.70
CA SER A 1010 33.33 -33.15 1.37
C SER A 1010 33.06 -32.07 0.34
N ASP A 1011 34.04 -31.75 -0.51
CA ASP A 1011 33.91 -30.81 -1.62
C ASP A 1011 33.32 -29.43 -1.23
N GLY A 1012 33.73 -28.90 -0.08
CA GLY A 1012 33.22 -27.60 0.42
C GLY A 1012 31.81 -27.66 1.01
N VAL A 1013 31.24 -28.85 1.21
CA VAL A 1013 29.88 -29.07 1.72
C VAL A 1013 29.94 -29.76 3.08
N LEU A 1014 29.16 -29.25 4.04
CA LEU A 1014 28.94 -29.81 5.37
C LEU A 1014 27.69 -30.70 5.34
N GLY A 1015 27.88 -32.01 5.40
CA GLY A 1015 26.80 -33.00 5.49
C GLY A 1015 26.45 -33.35 6.94
N CYS A 1016 25.15 -33.48 7.21
CA CYS A 1016 24.58 -33.86 8.50
C CYS A 1016 23.65 -35.07 8.31
N LYS A 1017 23.82 -36.14 9.10
CA LYS A 1017 22.95 -37.33 9.04
C LYS A 1017 21.57 -37.14 9.67
N GLY A 1018 21.38 -36.07 10.44
CA GLY A 1018 20.13 -35.77 11.16
C GLY A 1018 19.85 -36.63 12.39
N ARG A 1019 20.71 -37.62 12.71
CA ARG A 1019 20.55 -38.51 13.87
C ARG A 1019 21.90 -38.97 14.44
N PRO A 1020 22.06 -39.05 15.79
CA PRO A 1020 21.10 -38.64 16.83
C PRO A 1020 20.84 -37.12 16.85
N ALA A 1021 19.76 -36.71 17.54
CA ALA A 1021 19.36 -35.32 17.61
C ALA A 1021 20.40 -34.46 18.35
N GLY A 1022 20.61 -33.24 17.89
CA GLY A 1022 21.59 -32.30 18.45
C GLY A 1022 21.92 -31.19 17.47
N TYR A 1023 23.12 -30.63 17.54
CA TYR A 1023 23.55 -29.56 16.65
C TYR A 1023 25.07 -29.41 16.60
N LEU A 1024 25.55 -28.77 15.54
CA LEU A 1024 26.85 -28.12 15.47
C LEU A 1024 26.65 -26.64 15.82
N ARG A 1025 27.44 -26.05 16.72
CA ARG A 1025 27.32 -24.65 17.14
C ARG A 1025 28.64 -23.89 17.08
N THR A 1026 28.57 -22.58 16.85
CA THR A 1026 29.73 -21.70 16.87
C THR A 1026 30.45 -21.74 18.23
N GLU A 1027 31.74 -21.45 18.22
CA GLU A 1027 32.52 -21.20 19.44
C GLU A 1027 32.27 -19.79 20.00
N ASP A 1028 32.01 -18.81 19.13
CA ASP A 1028 31.75 -17.41 19.48
C ASP A 1028 30.25 -17.08 19.62
N ASP A 1029 29.95 -16.09 20.45
CA ASP A 1029 28.60 -15.52 20.60
C ASP A 1029 28.38 -14.38 19.60
N HIS A 1030 27.18 -14.32 19.02
CA HIS A 1030 26.79 -13.29 18.07
C HIS A 1030 25.51 -12.60 18.55
N LEU A 1031 25.48 -11.27 18.49
CA LEU A 1031 24.35 -10.45 18.93
C LEU A 1031 23.50 -9.95 17.76
N ASN A 1032 24.08 -9.09 16.91
CA ASN A 1032 23.41 -8.50 15.74
C ASN A 1032 24.15 -8.88 14.47
N TYR A 1033 23.46 -9.54 13.55
CA TYR A 1033 24.03 -10.07 12.34
C TYR A 1033 22.98 -10.40 11.29
N GLU A 1034 23.41 -10.41 10.05
CA GLU A 1034 22.76 -11.16 9.00
C GLU A 1034 23.50 -12.48 8.79
N LEU A 1035 22.80 -13.61 8.82
CA LEU A 1035 23.34 -14.92 8.46
C LEU A 1035 22.76 -15.34 7.11
N THR A 1036 23.63 -15.67 6.17
CA THR A 1036 23.25 -16.35 4.94
C THR A 1036 23.83 -17.75 4.92
N LEU A 1037 23.04 -18.72 4.47
CA LEU A 1037 23.51 -20.08 4.22
C LEU A 1037 22.74 -20.72 3.09
N GLU A 1038 23.33 -21.74 2.48
CA GLU A 1038 22.65 -22.61 1.53
C GLU A 1038 22.48 -24.01 2.12
N TRP A 1039 21.31 -24.62 1.87
CA TRP A 1039 21.04 -25.99 2.26
C TRP A 1039 20.38 -26.80 1.14
N ARG A 1040 20.50 -28.12 1.19
CA ARG A 1040 19.65 -29.04 0.42
C ARG A 1040 19.44 -30.36 1.16
N PHE A 1041 18.31 -31.02 0.91
CA PHE A 1041 18.12 -32.42 1.28
C PHE A 1041 18.61 -33.33 0.16
N ASP A 1042 19.19 -34.48 0.52
CA ASP A 1042 19.64 -35.48 -0.43
C ASP A 1042 18.43 -36.16 -1.10
N PRO A 1043 18.34 -36.16 -2.45
CA PRO A 1043 17.18 -36.68 -3.14
C PRO A 1043 16.99 -38.20 -3.00
N GLU A 1044 18.07 -38.95 -2.77
CA GLU A 1044 18.01 -40.40 -2.56
C GLU A 1044 17.61 -40.75 -1.13
N LYS A 1045 17.96 -39.89 -0.16
CA LYS A 1045 17.65 -40.10 1.27
C LYS A 1045 16.32 -39.46 1.70
N GLY A 1046 15.77 -38.57 0.88
CA GLY A 1046 14.49 -37.90 1.11
C GLY A 1046 14.62 -36.65 1.99
N ALA A 1047 13.59 -35.81 1.93
CA ALA A 1047 13.48 -34.60 2.74
C ALA A 1047 13.02 -34.92 4.17
N GLY A 1048 13.30 -34.02 5.11
CA GLY A 1048 12.85 -34.16 6.50
C GLY A 1048 13.00 -32.88 7.30
N ASN A 1049 13.48 -33.01 8.53
CA ASN A 1049 13.63 -31.88 9.46
C ASN A 1049 15.09 -31.40 9.54
N SER A 1050 15.30 -30.14 9.86
CA SER A 1050 16.54 -29.53 10.36
C SER A 1050 16.22 -28.09 10.77
N GLY A 1051 17.18 -27.32 11.26
CA GLY A 1051 16.94 -25.96 11.69
C GLY A 1051 18.21 -25.17 11.92
N VAL A 1052 18.06 -23.85 12.04
CA VAL A 1052 19.11 -22.94 12.45
C VAL A 1052 18.70 -22.31 13.77
N LEU A 1053 19.47 -22.55 14.83
CA LEU A 1053 19.20 -21.97 16.14
C LEU A 1053 19.95 -20.65 16.28
N CYS A 1054 19.20 -19.56 16.41
CA CYS A 1054 19.68 -18.20 16.59
C CYS A 1054 19.73 -17.84 18.08
N ARG A 1055 20.80 -17.16 18.48
CA ARG A 1055 21.06 -16.70 19.87
C ARG A 1055 20.88 -17.82 20.91
N MET A 1056 21.49 -18.97 20.66
CA MET A 1056 21.48 -20.08 21.62
C MET A 1056 22.22 -19.68 22.90
N THR A 1057 21.50 -19.75 24.03
CA THR A 1057 21.98 -19.36 25.37
C THR A 1057 21.80 -20.49 26.39
N GLY A 1058 22.56 -20.43 27.48
CA GLY A 1058 22.47 -21.40 28.57
C GLY A 1058 23.29 -22.68 28.35
N ARG A 1059 22.90 -23.77 29.02
CA ARG A 1059 23.63 -25.06 28.98
C ARG A 1059 23.28 -25.84 27.72
N ASP A 1060 24.27 -26.54 27.17
CA ASP A 1060 24.05 -27.50 26.08
C ASP A 1060 23.06 -28.61 26.51
N LYS A 1061 22.00 -28.75 25.72
CA LYS A 1061 21.00 -29.83 25.75
C LYS A 1061 20.50 -29.99 24.32
N VAL A 1062 19.93 -31.14 23.97
CA VAL A 1062 19.46 -31.43 22.59
C VAL A 1062 18.58 -30.30 22.02
N TRP A 1063 17.74 -29.68 22.85
CA TRP A 1063 16.92 -28.50 22.51
C TRP A 1063 17.24 -27.32 23.44
N PRO A 1064 18.22 -26.47 23.12
CA PRO A 1064 18.72 -25.38 23.97
C PRO A 1064 17.83 -24.13 23.86
N ARG A 1065 17.97 -23.17 24.77
CA ARG A 1065 17.18 -21.93 24.74
C ARG A 1065 17.60 -21.07 23.55
N SER A 1066 16.73 -20.96 22.54
CA SER A 1066 17.03 -20.30 21.26
C SER A 1066 15.77 -20.02 20.44
N MET A 1067 15.92 -19.15 19.44
CA MET A 1067 14.94 -18.99 18.35
C MET A 1067 15.35 -19.90 17.20
N GLU A 1068 14.50 -20.83 16.80
CA GLU A 1068 14.78 -21.75 15.68
C GLU A 1068 14.13 -21.23 14.40
N ALA A 1069 14.98 -21.00 13.39
CA ALA A 1069 14.59 -20.80 12.00
C ALA A 1069 14.48 -22.18 11.33
N GLN A 1070 13.25 -22.60 11.06
CA GLN A 1070 12.91 -23.98 10.71
C GLN A 1070 13.35 -24.32 9.28
N LEU A 1071 13.86 -25.55 9.07
CA LEU A 1071 14.21 -26.13 7.76
C LEU A 1071 13.43 -27.42 7.45
N GLN A 1072 12.39 -27.73 8.23
CA GLN A 1072 11.44 -28.79 7.91
C GLN A 1072 10.89 -28.63 6.49
N SER A 1073 11.07 -29.66 5.66
CA SER A 1073 10.58 -29.62 4.28
C SER A 1073 9.06 -29.43 4.22
N GLY A 1074 8.64 -28.49 3.38
CA GLY A 1074 7.27 -27.98 3.26
C GLY A 1074 6.94 -26.83 4.22
N SER A 1075 7.85 -26.50 5.15
CA SER A 1075 7.66 -25.51 6.21
C SER A 1075 8.95 -24.78 6.57
N ALA A 1076 9.93 -24.75 5.66
CA ALA A 1076 11.16 -23.99 5.85
C ALA A 1076 10.80 -22.49 5.90
N GLY A 1077 11.23 -21.80 6.96
CA GLY A 1077 10.76 -20.45 7.24
C GLY A 1077 9.87 -20.31 8.47
N ASP A 1078 9.35 -21.41 9.03
CA ASP A 1078 8.62 -21.37 10.30
C ASP A 1078 9.53 -20.97 11.47
N ILE A 1079 8.95 -20.44 12.55
CA ILE A 1079 9.67 -20.12 13.79
C ILE A 1079 9.30 -21.15 14.86
N TRP A 1080 10.30 -21.71 15.53
CA TRP A 1080 10.11 -22.46 16.77
C TRP A 1080 10.76 -21.76 17.96
N ASN A 1081 9.97 -21.52 19.00
CA ASN A 1081 10.42 -21.00 20.28
C ASN A 1081 10.94 -22.14 21.17
N ILE A 1082 12.27 -22.31 21.22
CA ILE A 1082 12.87 -23.40 22.00
C ILE A 1082 13.21 -22.90 23.40
N ASP A 1083 12.63 -23.57 24.40
CA ASP A 1083 12.81 -23.28 25.83
C ASP A 1083 12.36 -21.87 26.26
N ALA A 1084 11.32 -21.33 25.61
CA ALA A 1084 10.71 -20.04 25.93
C ALA A 1084 11.71 -18.87 25.86
N TYR A 1085 12.40 -18.75 24.72
CA TYR A 1085 13.14 -17.55 24.36
C TYR A 1085 12.14 -16.38 24.24
N PRO A 1086 12.32 -15.26 24.95
CA PRO A 1086 11.40 -14.12 24.85
C PRO A 1086 11.42 -13.55 23.44
N MET A 1087 10.28 -13.61 22.76
CA MET A 1087 10.02 -13.01 21.46
C MET A 1087 8.51 -12.92 21.25
N LEU A 1088 8.09 -11.93 20.47
CA LEU A 1088 6.75 -11.78 19.94
C LEU A 1088 6.71 -12.31 18.50
N THR A 1089 5.72 -13.12 18.22
CA THR A 1089 5.42 -13.66 16.90
C THR A 1089 3.94 -13.39 16.61
N ALA A 1090 3.54 -13.48 15.35
CA ALA A 1090 2.15 -13.23 14.95
C ALA A 1090 1.18 -14.17 15.71
N PRO A 1091 0.27 -13.64 16.56
CA PRO A 1091 -0.53 -14.46 17.49
C PRO A 1091 -1.55 -15.34 16.77
N ASP A 1092 -2.06 -14.91 15.63
CA ASP A 1092 -2.98 -15.63 14.74
C ASP A 1092 -2.33 -16.84 14.04
N ARG A 1093 -1.02 -16.79 13.79
CA ARG A 1093 -0.24 -17.88 13.17
C ARG A 1093 0.52 -18.75 14.17
N THR A 1094 0.48 -18.39 15.45
CA THR A 1094 1.22 -19.07 16.52
C THR A 1094 0.36 -20.09 17.25
N ASN A 1095 0.80 -21.35 17.27
CA ASN A 1095 0.22 -22.41 18.08
C ASN A 1095 1.26 -22.93 19.08
N GLY A 1096 1.13 -22.53 20.33
CA GLY A 1096 2.08 -22.85 21.38
C GLY A 1096 3.45 -22.23 21.10
N ARG A 1097 4.45 -23.08 20.80
CA ARG A 1097 5.82 -22.65 20.53
C ARG A 1097 6.17 -22.58 19.04
N HIS A 1098 5.19 -22.80 18.15
CA HIS A 1098 5.38 -22.88 16.71
C HIS A 1098 4.59 -21.78 16.02
N THR A 1099 5.28 -20.97 15.22
CA THR A 1099 4.67 -19.95 14.38
C THR A 1099 4.84 -20.36 12.92
N ARG A 1100 3.73 -20.61 12.24
CA ARG A 1100 3.71 -20.95 10.81
C ARG A 1100 4.12 -19.75 9.97
N GLY A 1101 4.80 -19.97 8.85
CA GLY A 1101 5.17 -18.93 7.88
C GLY A 1101 3.97 -18.13 7.34
N MET A 1102 4.26 -16.93 6.84
CA MET A 1102 3.28 -16.00 6.26
C MET A 1102 2.74 -16.51 4.94
N LEU A 1103 3.57 -17.26 4.21
CA LEU A 1103 3.33 -17.73 2.86
C LEU A 1103 3.46 -19.25 2.80
N GLY A 1104 3.07 -19.83 1.67
CA GLY A 1104 3.42 -21.22 1.37
C GLY A 1104 4.93 -21.42 1.23
N SER A 1105 5.38 -22.67 1.28
CA SER A 1105 6.80 -23.01 1.14
C SER A 1105 7.41 -22.37 -0.12
N SER A 1106 8.51 -21.63 0.05
CA SER A 1106 9.34 -21.09 -1.02
C SER A 1106 10.55 -22.00 -1.30
N GLU A 1107 10.53 -23.25 -0.84
CA GLU A 1107 11.59 -24.20 -1.08
C GLU A 1107 11.65 -24.61 -2.56
N LYS A 1108 12.87 -24.78 -3.06
CA LYS A 1108 13.14 -25.39 -4.35
C LYS A 1108 12.90 -26.91 -4.30
N PRO A 1109 12.70 -27.56 -5.46
CA PRO A 1109 12.57 -29.01 -5.53
C PRO A 1109 13.66 -29.77 -4.79
N LEU A 1110 13.29 -30.95 -4.27
CA LEU A 1110 14.20 -31.83 -3.53
C LEU A 1110 15.50 -32.11 -4.31
N GLY A 1111 16.65 -31.83 -3.68
CA GLY A 1111 17.99 -31.98 -4.27
C GLY A 1111 18.60 -30.67 -4.79
N GLU A 1112 17.80 -29.61 -4.95
CA GLU A 1112 18.30 -28.28 -5.29
C GLU A 1112 18.76 -27.49 -4.06
N TRP A 1113 19.73 -26.61 -4.26
CA TRP A 1113 20.24 -25.72 -3.22
C TRP A 1113 19.28 -24.55 -2.97
N ASN A 1114 18.77 -24.53 -1.76
CA ASN A 1114 17.98 -23.45 -1.18
C ASN A 1114 18.91 -22.47 -0.48
N ARG A 1115 18.52 -21.20 -0.43
CA ARG A 1115 19.22 -20.14 0.31
C ARG A 1115 18.35 -19.67 1.47
N TYR A 1116 18.94 -19.58 2.65
CA TYR A 1116 18.32 -18.97 3.82
C TYR A 1116 19.07 -17.68 4.16
N ARG A 1117 18.35 -16.57 4.29
CA ARG A 1117 18.85 -15.31 4.83
C ARG A 1117 18.10 -15.01 6.12
N LEU A 1118 18.84 -14.96 7.23
CA LEU A 1118 18.34 -14.66 8.56
C LEU A 1118 18.85 -13.30 8.97
N ARG A 1119 17.96 -12.35 9.29
CA ARG A 1119 18.36 -11.08 9.87
C ARG A 1119 18.04 -11.10 11.35
N VAL A 1120 19.08 -11.08 12.19
CA VAL A 1120 18.98 -10.98 13.65
C VAL A 1120 19.52 -9.61 14.03
N ASP A 1121 18.63 -8.64 14.23
CA ASP A 1121 19.01 -7.25 14.43
C ASP A 1121 18.26 -6.69 15.63
N ARG A 1122 18.96 -6.52 16.76
CA ARG A 1122 18.37 -6.06 18.02
C ARG A 1122 17.20 -6.95 18.40
N GLY A 1123 16.00 -6.40 18.53
CA GLY A 1123 14.77 -7.14 18.83
C GLY A 1123 14.12 -7.85 17.63
N TYR A 1124 14.70 -7.77 16.43
CA TYR A 1124 14.11 -8.31 15.20
C TYR A 1124 14.76 -9.63 14.78
N LEU A 1125 13.93 -10.57 14.32
CA LEU A 1125 14.29 -11.77 13.59
C LEU A 1125 13.49 -11.81 12.30
N GLY A 1126 14.16 -11.77 11.15
CA GLY A 1126 13.55 -11.99 9.83
C GLY A 1126 14.06 -13.28 9.21
N LEU A 1127 13.15 -14.11 8.69
CA LEU A 1127 13.45 -15.40 8.08
C LEU A 1127 13.10 -15.38 6.58
N GLU A 1128 14.09 -15.31 5.71
CA GLU A 1128 13.89 -15.25 4.26
C GLU A 1128 14.41 -16.52 3.57
N VAL A 1129 13.53 -17.30 2.96
CA VAL A 1129 13.88 -18.52 2.20
C VAL A 1129 13.77 -18.22 0.71
N ASN A 1130 14.90 -18.34 0.00
CA ASN A 1130 15.04 -18.08 -1.44
C ASN A 1130 14.51 -16.71 -1.90
N GLY A 1131 14.80 -15.63 -1.16
CA GLY A 1131 14.33 -14.28 -1.52
C GLY A 1131 12.94 -13.93 -1.02
N VAL A 1132 12.25 -14.88 -0.37
CA VAL A 1132 10.88 -14.69 0.14
C VAL A 1132 10.91 -14.65 1.66
N LEU A 1133 10.47 -13.54 2.24
CA LEU A 1133 10.28 -13.43 3.69
C LEU A 1133 9.17 -14.39 4.13
N GLN A 1134 9.57 -15.42 4.86
CA GLN A 1134 8.68 -16.48 5.33
C GLN A 1134 8.10 -16.17 6.70
N ASN A 1135 8.88 -15.55 7.59
CA ASN A 1135 8.37 -15.19 8.92
C ASN A 1135 9.21 -14.13 9.58
N GLU A 1136 8.65 -13.54 10.62
CA GLU A 1136 9.33 -12.56 11.45
C GLU A 1136 8.94 -12.71 12.92
N ALA A 1137 9.86 -12.32 13.79
CA ALA A 1137 9.60 -12.13 15.20
C ALA A 1137 10.18 -10.79 15.65
N PHE A 1138 9.46 -10.16 16.56
CA PHE A 1138 9.81 -8.90 17.17
C PHE A 1138 10.04 -9.10 18.66
N TRP A 1139 10.65 -8.11 19.32
CA TRP A 1139 10.93 -8.15 20.75
C TRP A 1139 11.72 -9.41 21.17
N CYS A 1140 12.56 -9.91 20.26
CA CYS A 1140 13.48 -10.99 20.53
C CYS A 1140 14.49 -10.52 21.59
N GLU A 1141 14.64 -11.27 22.68
CA GLU A 1141 15.60 -10.96 23.74
C GLU A 1141 17.00 -10.72 23.15
N GLU A 1142 17.64 -9.61 23.54
CA GLU A 1142 18.88 -9.11 22.93
C GLU A 1142 20.13 -9.63 23.65
N LEU A 1143 20.24 -10.97 23.76
CA LEU A 1143 21.41 -11.61 24.35
C LEU A 1143 22.34 -12.18 23.28
N PRO A 1144 23.67 -11.91 23.34
CA PRO A 1144 24.62 -12.60 22.50
C PRO A 1144 24.52 -14.11 22.74
N GLY A 1145 24.51 -14.89 21.65
CA GLY A 1145 24.43 -16.35 21.77
C GLY A 1145 24.98 -17.06 20.54
N LYS A 1146 25.05 -18.39 20.62
CA LYS A 1146 25.61 -19.22 19.55
C LYS A 1146 24.65 -19.33 18.37
N ILE A 1147 25.22 -19.55 17.18
CA ILE A 1147 24.48 -19.98 16.00
C ILE A 1147 24.66 -21.50 15.89
N CYS A 1148 23.57 -22.23 15.70
CA CYS A 1148 23.63 -23.69 15.61
C CYS A 1148 22.99 -24.22 14.33
N LEU A 1149 23.61 -25.23 13.71
CA LEU A 1149 23.03 -26.04 12.63
C LEU A 1149 22.54 -27.36 13.23
N GLN A 1150 21.25 -27.64 13.08
CA GLN A 1150 20.58 -28.76 13.74
C GLN A 1150 20.88 -30.09 13.06
N SER A 1151 21.02 -31.14 13.88
CA SER A 1151 20.92 -32.53 13.46
C SER A 1151 19.57 -33.03 13.92
N GLU A 1152 18.61 -33.11 13.00
CA GLU A 1152 17.30 -33.71 13.24
C GLU A 1152 16.79 -34.41 11.98
N GLY A 1153 15.94 -35.43 12.11
CA GLY A 1153 15.07 -35.89 11.03
C GLY A 1153 15.75 -36.66 9.89
N ALA A 1154 16.47 -35.97 9.01
CA ALA A 1154 16.94 -36.42 7.70
C ALA A 1154 18.38 -35.98 7.38
N TYR A 1155 18.94 -36.53 6.30
CA TYR A 1155 20.26 -36.12 5.82
C TYR A 1155 20.16 -34.79 5.07
N ILE A 1156 20.89 -33.79 5.55
CA ILE A 1156 20.90 -32.42 5.01
C ILE A 1156 22.33 -31.95 4.77
N GLU A 1157 22.52 -31.16 3.73
CA GLU A 1157 23.80 -30.59 3.35
C GLU A 1157 23.75 -29.07 3.46
N PHE A 1158 24.84 -28.46 3.97
CA PHE A 1158 25.00 -27.02 4.12
C PHE A 1158 26.25 -26.52 3.39
N ARG A 1159 26.21 -25.31 2.84
CA ARG A 1159 27.38 -24.58 2.35
C ARG A 1159 27.15 -23.07 2.43
N ASN A 1160 28.18 -22.28 2.12
CA ASN A 1160 28.09 -20.81 2.09
C ASN A 1160 27.52 -20.21 3.39
N VAL A 1161 27.92 -20.74 4.55
CA VAL A 1161 27.48 -20.22 5.86
C VAL A 1161 28.29 -18.97 6.19
N VAL A 1162 27.73 -17.81 5.88
CA VAL A 1162 28.37 -16.49 5.98
C VAL A 1162 27.57 -15.60 6.91
N LEU A 1163 28.25 -15.04 7.91
CA LEU A 1163 27.70 -14.07 8.85
C LEU A 1163 28.22 -12.68 8.51
N ARG A 1164 27.34 -11.68 8.45
CA ARG A 1164 27.71 -10.27 8.32
C ARG A 1164 27.30 -9.54 9.61
N PRO A 1165 28.25 -9.04 10.42
CA PRO A 1165 27.93 -8.31 11.65
C PRO A 1165 27.15 -7.04 11.32
N ILE A 1166 26.18 -6.67 12.17
CA ILE A 1166 25.52 -5.37 12.11
C ILE A 1166 26.16 -4.48 13.19
N ILE A 1167 26.70 -3.32 12.79
CA ILE A 1167 27.68 -2.54 13.56
C ILE A 1167 27.16 -1.19 14.08
N ASN A 1168 25.87 -0.86 13.90
CA ASN A 1168 25.28 0.44 14.28
C ASN A 1168 24.24 0.41 15.40
#